data_AF-A0A7X2P117-F1
#
_entry.id   AF-A0A7X2P117-F1
#
_cell.length_a   1.000
_cell.length_b   1.000
_cell.length_c   1.000
_cell.angle_alpha   90.00
_cell.angle_beta   90.00
_cell.angle_gamma   90.00
#
_symmetry.space_group_name_H-M   'P 1'
#
loop_
_entity.id
_entity.type
_entity.pdbx_description
1 polymer ?
#
loop_
_entity_poly.entity_id
_entity_poly.type
_entity_poly.pdbx_seq_one_letter_code
_entity_poly.pdbx_strand_id
1 'polypeptide(L)'
;MNNNREILCGAAALLVSAGFFGASFLIPELSDHINRLGNGNLLVYAAMLLIFCLVFLGGMLLTERWETGTWLSRKNKKVNELVFAVLILSQMIFYAIGVSMETGQVGSVSEKYGWHTQPLPLMSLLFLAELVVFFRVYANIQIREEKNDWMVWLIYAVLTILIFYCMDTPNIFGRSEAGDHFHAHAYYNSVYNVYQGLPYTDTMTSIYGHYGLLFKIPMKLVGGDFRMFVLMIAALGTLAHVCAFLVLELTVESRILRALGAVAAAFPVLGMRGGYYWQVWPHRMIFPMILLLYAAILMKKQWWNRWTGLAGYLICLLAILWNTETGVILAVAWMALYISRCLAGGEWRIGRLARTVPVHAVCVTASFFGAYGLVNLYNLSKHSPANTLGEFLIPLLSDSYMVDILHLDLPMYPSAYMGVIVLFLIGTVMGISTWFYPKQKNEGQVQLLFFLSISALGRMTYYVNRPSYHNLDCVSLSAVILLAYLGQRGMTFVKERKWKHWEEMDLAGVVNGTLGLACAAAVLAMSTGTVLQFSQNSKIKENYHNVGELEAFVQEIAEVVPENTHGFGLNVAEIYSLLHWNTQCFTMDFSDMAVIPESLQELQEQLTEADAPYVFTSRSSLPIWERNDPETYQWFSETYELDQTFPYYEEEFQFYRKK
;
A
#
# COMPACT_ATOMS: atom_id res chain seq x y z
N MET A 1 13.07 4.72 -33.53
CA MET A 1 11.75 5.23 -33.10
C MET A 1 11.94 6.67 -32.69
N ASN A 2 11.06 7.59 -33.10
CA ASN A 2 11.13 8.96 -32.60
C ASN A 2 10.51 9.02 -31.19
N ASN A 3 11.26 8.53 -30.19
CA ASN A 3 10.85 8.50 -28.78
C ASN A 3 10.60 9.93 -28.25
N ASN A 4 11.05 10.97 -28.96
CA ASN A 4 10.81 12.36 -28.59
C ASN A 4 9.32 12.72 -28.62
N ARG A 5 8.53 12.07 -29.49
CA ARG A 5 7.07 12.25 -29.53
C ARG A 5 6.42 11.81 -28.22
N GLU A 6 6.73 10.61 -27.74
CA GLU A 6 6.24 10.07 -26.47
C GLU A 6 6.61 11.00 -25.30
N ILE A 7 7.87 11.48 -25.26
CA ILE A 7 8.35 12.38 -24.22
C ILE A 7 7.59 13.72 -24.23
N LEU A 8 7.36 14.31 -25.39
CA LEU A 8 6.67 15.60 -25.49
C LEU A 8 5.18 15.48 -25.19
N CYS A 9 4.51 14.45 -25.71
CA CYS A 9 3.11 14.19 -25.38
C CYS A 9 2.94 13.90 -23.88
N GLY A 10 3.87 13.13 -23.29
CA GLY A 10 3.87 12.85 -21.85
C GLY A 10 4.10 14.11 -21.01
N ALA A 11 5.06 14.96 -21.39
CA ALA A 11 5.33 16.22 -20.71
C ALA A 11 4.14 17.19 -20.79
N ALA A 12 3.50 17.30 -21.96
CA ALA A 12 2.31 18.12 -22.14
C ALA A 12 1.14 17.60 -21.29
N ALA A 13 0.89 16.29 -21.29
CA ALA A 13 -0.13 15.66 -20.44
C ALA A 13 0.13 15.93 -18.96
N LEU A 14 1.38 15.82 -18.52
CA LEU A 14 1.75 16.08 -17.13
C LEU A 14 1.49 17.54 -16.74
N LEU A 15 1.94 18.50 -17.56
CA LEU A 15 1.74 19.94 -17.29
C LEU A 15 0.26 20.32 -17.24
N VAL A 16 -0.56 19.83 -18.17
CA VAL A 16 -2.01 20.11 -18.18
C VAL A 16 -2.69 19.51 -16.96
N SER A 17 -2.35 18.25 -16.64
CA SER A 17 -2.94 17.56 -15.48
C SER A 17 -2.53 18.19 -14.14
N ALA A 18 -1.27 18.61 -13.99
CA ALA A 18 -0.77 19.30 -12.80
C ALA A 18 -1.38 20.70 -12.66
N GLY A 19 -1.55 21.42 -13.78
CA GLY A 19 -2.25 22.71 -13.80
C GLY A 19 -3.70 22.59 -13.36
N PHE A 20 -4.42 21.56 -13.85
CA PHE A 20 -5.79 21.25 -13.39
C PHE A 20 -5.84 20.91 -11.90
N PHE A 21 -4.94 20.04 -11.43
CA PHE A 21 -4.85 19.65 -10.03
C PHE A 21 -4.62 20.86 -9.12
N GLY A 22 -3.63 21.70 -9.44
CA GLY A 22 -3.35 22.93 -8.69
C GLY A 22 -4.51 23.92 -8.71
N ALA A 23 -5.11 24.16 -9.88
CA ALA A 23 -6.26 25.06 -10.01
C ALA A 23 -7.46 24.59 -9.17
N SER A 24 -7.71 23.27 -9.10
CA SER A 24 -8.84 22.70 -8.38
C SER A 24 -8.83 22.99 -6.88
N PHE A 25 -7.63 23.08 -6.27
CA PHE A 25 -7.48 23.37 -4.84
C PHE A 25 -7.14 24.84 -4.54
N LEU A 26 -6.45 25.53 -5.46
CA LEU A 26 -5.99 26.91 -5.23
C LEU A 26 -7.02 27.98 -5.62
N ILE A 27 -8.04 27.62 -6.40
CA ILE A 27 -9.15 28.54 -6.77
C ILE A 27 -10.35 28.23 -5.87
N PRO A 28 -10.70 29.10 -4.89
CA PRO A 28 -11.73 28.80 -3.90
C PRO A 28 -13.09 28.44 -4.50
N GLU A 29 -13.55 29.20 -5.50
CA GLU A 29 -14.84 28.95 -6.16
C GLU A 29 -14.91 27.57 -6.83
N LEU A 30 -13.79 27.11 -7.40
CA LEU A 30 -13.70 25.80 -8.04
C LEU A 30 -13.64 24.68 -7.00
N SER A 31 -12.83 24.87 -5.95
CA SER A 31 -12.74 23.93 -4.82
C SER A 31 -14.11 23.73 -4.16
N ASP A 32 -14.82 24.82 -3.86
CA ASP A 32 -16.16 24.77 -3.28
C ASP A 32 -17.17 24.07 -4.20
N HIS A 33 -17.08 24.31 -5.51
CA HIS A 33 -17.94 23.63 -6.48
C HIS A 33 -17.68 22.13 -6.51
N ILE A 34 -16.42 21.70 -6.50
CA ILE A 34 -16.03 20.29 -6.53
C ILE A 34 -16.45 19.59 -5.23
N ASN A 35 -16.21 20.21 -4.07
CA ASN A 35 -16.56 19.65 -2.77
C ASN A 35 -18.08 19.47 -2.59
N ARG A 36 -18.91 20.25 -3.30
CA ARG A 36 -20.37 20.04 -3.35
C ARG A 36 -20.81 18.83 -4.17
N LEU A 37 -19.96 18.31 -5.05
CA LEU A 37 -20.26 17.13 -5.88
C LEU A 37 -19.90 15.82 -5.17
N GLY A 38 -19.10 15.88 -4.10
CA GLY A 38 -18.65 14.72 -3.34
C GLY A 38 -17.25 14.94 -2.79
N ASN A 39 -16.53 13.84 -2.54
CA ASN A 39 -15.18 13.87 -2.00
C ASN A 39 -14.19 14.57 -2.95
N GLY A 40 -13.79 15.80 -2.63
CA GLY A 40 -12.98 16.64 -3.51
C GLY A 40 -11.63 16.05 -3.87
N ASN A 41 -10.93 15.43 -2.91
CA ASN A 41 -9.63 14.79 -3.16
C ASN A 41 -9.74 13.70 -4.23
N LEU A 42 -10.71 12.80 -4.07
CA LEU A 42 -10.91 11.68 -5.00
C LEU A 42 -11.40 12.15 -6.37
N LEU A 43 -12.32 13.14 -6.42
CA LEU A 43 -12.83 13.70 -7.67
C LEU A 43 -11.72 14.40 -8.46
N VAL A 44 -10.93 15.26 -7.82
CA VAL A 44 -9.80 15.96 -8.48
C VAL A 44 -8.76 14.96 -8.97
N TYR A 45 -8.42 13.95 -8.16
CA TYR A 45 -7.44 12.94 -8.54
C TYR A 45 -7.91 12.09 -9.73
N ALA A 46 -9.17 11.62 -9.72
CA ALA A 46 -9.74 10.87 -10.83
C ALA A 46 -9.77 11.70 -12.11
N ALA A 47 -10.21 12.97 -12.03
CA ALA A 47 -10.21 13.88 -13.16
C ALA A 47 -8.79 14.16 -13.68
N MET A 48 -7.80 14.35 -12.80
CA MET A 48 -6.39 14.53 -13.16
C MET A 48 -5.87 13.33 -13.97
N LEU A 49 -6.13 12.10 -13.51
CA LEU A 49 -5.72 10.87 -14.22
C LEU A 49 -6.38 10.75 -15.60
N LEU A 50 -7.68 11.05 -15.69
CA LEU A 50 -8.42 11.02 -16.95
C LEU A 50 -7.90 12.08 -17.94
N ILE A 51 -7.72 13.32 -17.49
CA ILE A 51 -7.16 14.42 -18.29
C ILE A 51 -5.77 14.03 -18.80
N PHE A 52 -4.91 13.49 -17.93
CA PHE A 52 -3.58 13.04 -18.31
C PHE A 52 -3.65 12.00 -19.46
N CYS A 53 -4.49 10.96 -19.30
CA CYS A 53 -4.63 9.91 -20.32
C CYS A 53 -5.19 10.45 -21.63
N LEU A 54 -6.21 11.31 -21.58
CA LEU A 54 -6.85 11.90 -22.76
C LEU A 54 -5.90 12.84 -23.51
N VAL A 55 -5.17 13.71 -22.81
CA VAL A 55 -4.18 14.61 -23.42
C VAL A 55 -3.04 13.81 -24.04
N PHE A 56 -2.56 12.76 -23.35
CA PHE A 56 -1.52 11.89 -23.91
C PHE A 56 -1.98 11.15 -25.16
N LEU A 57 -3.16 10.50 -25.11
CA LEU A 57 -3.74 9.77 -26.24
C LEU A 57 -4.04 10.70 -27.42
N GLY A 58 -4.67 11.85 -27.16
CA GLY A 58 -4.96 12.86 -28.18
C GLY A 58 -3.68 13.42 -28.79
N GLY A 59 -2.68 13.74 -27.96
CA GLY A 59 -1.35 14.18 -28.41
C GLY A 59 -0.67 13.14 -29.30
N MET A 60 -0.71 11.86 -28.90
CA MET A 60 -0.20 10.77 -29.73
C MET A 60 -0.97 10.72 -31.06
N LEU A 61 -2.30 10.62 -31.07
CA LEU A 61 -3.09 10.55 -32.32
C LEU A 61 -2.83 11.73 -33.28
N LEU A 62 -2.79 12.96 -32.76
CA LEU A 62 -2.54 14.17 -33.57
C LEU A 62 -1.14 14.19 -34.20
N THR A 63 -0.16 13.62 -33.50
CA THR A 63 1.25 13.61 -33.93
C THR A 63 1.63 12.34 -34.70
N GLU A 64 0.68 11.44 -34.97
CA GLU A 64 0.93 10.19 -35.71
C GLU A 64 1.40 10.42 -37.14
N ARG A 65 0.85 11.44 -37.80
CA ARG A 65 1.16 11.81 -39.19
C ARG A 65 2.28 12.83 -39.34
N TRP A 66 2.92 13.25 -38.24
CA TRP A 66 4.02 14.20 -38.33
C TRP A 66 5.23 13.55 -39.02
N GLU A 67 5.66 14.11 -40.15
CA GLU A 67 6.89 13.67 -40.81
C GLU A 67 8.09 13.86 -39.87
N THR A 68 8.92 12.82 -39.76
CA THR A 68 10.04 12.72 -38.81
C THR A 68 11.24 13.66 -39.07
N GLY A 69 11.15 14.58 -40.03
CA GLY A 69 12.11 15.65 -40.25
C GLY A 69 11.42 16.99 -40.02
N THR A 70 11.77 17.81 -39.04
CA THR A 70 12.92 18.70 -39.22
C THR A 70 13.41 19.35 -37.91
N TRP A 71 12.64 19.29 -36.81
CA TRP A 71 13.02 19.88 -35.51
C TRP A 71 13.14 18.83 -34.39
N LEU A 72 12.19 17.89 -34.33
CA LEU A 72 12.12 16.86 -33.29
C LEU A 72 13.28 15.86 -33.30
N SER A 73 13.96 15.65 -34.42
CA SER A 73 15.09 14.73 -34.57
C SER A 73 16.46 15.42 -34.53
N ARG A 74 16.51 16.76 -34.37
CA ARG A 74 17.76 17.51 -34.34
C ARG A 74 18.50 17.25 -33.03
N LYS A 75 19.63 16.55 -33.13
CA LYS A 75 20.61 16.46 -32.05
C LYS A 75 21.27 17.83 -31.87
N ASN A 76 21.08 18.44 -30.71
CA ASN A 76 21.66 19.74 -30.41
C ASN A 76 22.27 19.71 -29.01
N LYS A 77 23.60 19.76 -28.98
CA LYS A 77 24.38 19.74 -27.74
C LYS A 77 23.90 20.76 -26.70
N LYS A 78 23.69 22.02 -27.10
CA LYS A 78 23.27 23.08 -26.16
C LYS A 78 21.87 22.83 -25.59
N VAL A 79 20.95 22.35 -26.42
CA VAL A 79 19.58 22.01 -25.98
C VAL A 79 19.63 20.81 -25.02
N ASN A 80 20.41 19.78 -25.36
CA ASN A 80 20.58 18.59 -24.54
C ASN A 80 21.21 18.90 -23.17
N GLU A 81 22.27 19.71 -23.14
CA GLU A 81 22.91 20.20 -21.91
C GLU A 81 21.92 21.01 -21.06
N LEU A 82 21.15 21.91 -21.69
CA LEU A 82 20.15 22.72 -21.00
C LEU A 82 19.03 21.85 -20.42
N VAL A 83 18.47 20.91 -21.19
CA VAL A 83 17.41 20.00 -20.72
C VAL A 83 17.90 19.16 -19.56
N PHE A 84 19.11 18.60 -19.66
CA PHE A 84 19.73 17.86 -18.56
C PHE A 84 19.86 18.72 -17.30
N ALA A 85 20.41 19.93 -17.42
CA ALA A 85 20.60 20.83 -16.30
C ALA A 85 19.28 21.25 -15.65
N VAL A 86 18.27 21.59 -16.44
CA VAL A 86 16.93 21.95 -15.96
C VAL A 86 16.29 20.79 -15.20
N LEU A 87 16.34 19.57 -15.75
CA LEU A 87 15.77 18.38 -15.10
C LEU A 87 16.48 18.02 -13.79
N ILE A 88 17.82 18.10 -13.74
CA ILE A 88 18.55 17.85 -12.50
C ILE A 88 18.25 18.94 -11.46
N LEU A 89 18.27 20.21 -11.86
CA LEU A 89 17.98 21.32 -10.96
C LEU A 89 16.55 21.27 -10.42
N SER A 90 15.56 20.97 -11.26
CA SER A 90 14.18 20.84 -10.83
C SER A 90 14.01 19.72 -9.81
N GLN A 91 14.68 18.58 -10.00
CA GLN A 91 14.63 17.47 -9.06
C GLN A 91 15.32 17.83 -7.74
N MET A 92 16.48 18.51 -7.77
CA MET A 92 17.15 18.98 -6.55
C MET A 92 16.26 19.93 -5.75
N ILE A 93 15.59 20.89 -6.41
CA ILE A 93 14.65 21.81 -5.76
C ILE A 93 13.46 21.05 -5.17
N PHE A 94 12.87 20.13 -5.95
CA PHE A 94 11.73 19.32 -5.52
C PHE A 94 12.07 18.52 -4.25
N TYR A 95 13.20 17.81 -4.23
CA TYR A 95 13.61 17.01 -3.07
C TYR A 95 14.04 17.88 -1.88
N ALA A 96 14.71 19.02 -2.11
CA ALA A 96 15.09 19.92 -1.03
C ALA A 96 13.86 20.46 -0.28
N ILE A 97 12.83 20.88 -1.03
CA ILE A 97 11.55 21.30 -0.45
C ILE A 97 10.87 20.12 0.24
N GLY A 98 10.78 18.97 -0.44
CA GLY A 98 10.10 17.78 0.08
C GLY A 98 10.69 17.28 1.39
N VAL A 99 12.02 17.17 1.48
CA VAL A 99 12.69 16.82 2.73
C VAL A 99 12.44 17.88 3.79
N SER A 100 12.58 19.18 3.47
CA SER A 100 12.39 20.23 4.48
C SER A 100 10.98 20.28 5.07
N MET A 101 9.97 19.85 4.31
CA MET A 101 8.56 19.84 4.72
C MET A 101 8.10 18.48 5.26
N GLU A 102 8.93 17.43 5.16
CA GLU A 102 8.57 16.04 5.46
C GLU A 102 8.13 15.83 6.92
N THR A 103 8.71 16.57 7.86
CA THR A 103 8.37 16.52 9.29
C THR A 103 7.02 17.18 9.60
N GLY A 104 6.55 18.08 8.74
CA GLY A 104 5.28 18.78 8.89
C GLY A 104 4.08 18.02 8.31
N GLN A 105 4.28 16.86 7.69
CA GLN A 105 3.20 16.06 7.13
C GLN A 105 2.42 15.34 8.25
N VAL A 106 1.08 15.30 8.13
CA VAL A 106 0.22 14.60 9.09
C VAL A 106 0.60 13.13 9.19
N GLY A 107 0.67 12.61 10.43
CA GLY A 107 1.04 11.22 10.71
C GLY A 107 2.50 10.89 10.36
N SER A 108 3.33 11.90 10.12
CA SER A 108 4.76 11.72 9.91
C SER A 108 5.48 11.52 11.24
N VAL A 109 6.27 10.46 11.33
CA VAL A 109 7.27 10.25 12.40
C VAL A 109 8.68 10.54 11.89
N SER A 110 8.79 11.28 10.79
CA SER A 110 10.06 11.46 10.09
C SER A 110 11.09 12.27 10.88
N GLU A 111 10.67 13.02 11.91
CA GLU A 111 11.59 13.67 12.85
C GLU A 111 12.58 12.69 13.51
N LYS A 112 12.19 11.41 13.63
CA LYS A 112 13.02 10.33 14.18
C LYS A 112 14.02 9.79 13.15
N TYR A 113 13.92 10.19 11.88
CA TYR A 113 14.77 9.66 10.82
C TYR A 113 16.18 10.23 10.88
N GLY A 114 17.18 9.41 10.56
CA GLY A 114 18.60 9.77 10.59
C GLY A 114 18.93 11.05 9.79
N TRP A 115 18.17 11.34 8.72
CA TRP A 115 18.34 12.57 7.94
C TRP A 115 17.65 13.81 8.50
N HIS A 116 16.75 13.65 9.48
CA HIS A 116 16.10 14.75 10.20
C HIS A 116 16.71 15.01 11.57
N THR A 117 17.35 13.99 12.16
CA THR A 117 18.10 14.14 13.42
C THR A 117 19.45 14.83 13.25
N GLN A 118 19.88 15.10 12.01
CA GLN A 118 21.13 15.77 11.66
C GLN A 118 20.85 17.04 10.84
N PRO A 119 21.77 18.03 10.81
CA PRO A 119 21.57 19.24 10.01
C PRO A 119 21.38 18.93 8.52
N LEU A 120 20.31 19.47 7.92
CA LEU A 120 19.96 19.23 6.51
C LEU A 120 21.12 19.50 5.51
N PRO A 121 21.95 20.56 5.67
CA PRO A 121 23.09 20.77 4.78
C PRO A 121 24.15 19.66 4.88
N LEU A 122 24.36 19.10 6.08
CA LEU A 122 25.29 18.00 6.28
C LEU A 122 24.77 16.73 5.59
N MET A 123 23.50 16.41 5.79
CA MET A 123 22.88 15.24 5.16
C MET A 123 22.85 15.35 3.63
N SER A 124 22.53 16.54 3.12
CA SER A 124 22.60 16.83 1.68
C SER A 124 24.02 16.63 1.13
N LEU A 125 25.04 17.11 1.85
CA LEU A 125 26.44 16.95 1.44
C LEU A 125 26.86 15.47 1.43
N LEU A 126 26.51 14.72 2.48
CA LEU A 126 26.84 13.30 2.58
C LEU A 126 26.15 12.47 1.49
N PHE A 127 24.89 12.75 1.21
CA PHE A 127 24.15 12.08 0.14
C PHE A 127 24.72 12.42 -1.25
N LEU A 128 25.07 13.68 -1.50
CA LEU A 128 25.74 14.06 -2.75
C LEU A 128 27.12 13.38 -2.90
N ALA A 129 27.88 13.29 -1.81
CA ALA A 129 29.15 12.58 -1.80
C ALA A 129 28.96 11.09 -2.10
N GLU A 130 27.95 10.45 -1.50
CA GLU A 130 27.55 9.07 -1.77
C GLU A 130 27.24 8.87 -3.27
N LEU A 131 26.39 9.72 -3.86
CA LEU A 131 26.05 9.64 -5.28
C LEU A 131 27.29 9.77 -6.17
N VAL A 132 28.17 10.73 -5.88
CA VAL A 132 29.41 10.94 -6.64
C VAL A 132 30.32 9.71 -6.55
N VAL A 133 30.52 9.17 -5.35
CA VAL A 133 31.34 7.98 -5.14
C VAL A 133 30.73 6.78 -5.85
N PHE A 134 29.44 6.50 -5.63
CA PHE A 134 28.73 5.37 -6.22
C PHE A 134 28.84 5.38 -7.74
N PHE A 135 28.45 6.47 -8.40
CA PHE A 135 28.46 6.54 -9.86
C PHE A 135 29.88 6.56 -10.43
N ARG A 136 30.86 7.16 -9.75
CA ARG A 136 32.27 7.12 -10.17
C ARG A 136 32.84 5.72 -10.08
N VAL A 137 32.55 4.98 -9.01
CA VAL A 137 32.96 3.58 -8.86
C VAL A 137 32.29 2.73 -9.94
N TYR A 138 30.97 2.84 -10.11
CA TYR A 138 30.22 2.10 -11.12
C TYR A 138 30.71 2.35 -12.55
N ALA A 139 31.04 3.60 -12.89
CA ALA A 139 31.58 3.96 -14.19
C ALA A 139 32.92 3.24 -14.49
N ASN A 140 33.77 3.05 -13.47
CA ASN A 140 35.15 2.59 -13.67
C ASN A 140 35.39 1.09 -13.40
N ILE A 141 34.48 0.39 -12.71
CA ILE A 141 34.63 -1.06 -12.45
C ILE A 141 33.92 -1.88 -13.54
N GLN A 142 34.55 -2.94 -14.06
CA GLN A 142 33.85 -3.90 -14.92
C GLN A 142 32.94 -4.79 -14.08
N ILE A 143 31.63 -4.65 -14.28
CA ILE A 143 30.61 -5.45 -13.61
C ILE A 143 30.02 -6.35 -14.68
N ARG A 144 30.21 -7.65 -14.53
CA ARG A 144 29.54 -8.63 -15.38
C ARG A 144 28.11 -8.78 -14.89
N GLU A 145 27.15 -8.52 -15.77
CA GLU A 145 25.75 -8.81 -15.47
C GLU A 145 25.54 -10.32 -15.57
N GLU A 146 25.26 -10.94 -14.43
CA GLU A 146 25.02 -12.37 -14.32
C GLU A 146 23.57 -12.61 -13.93
N LYS A 147 22.93 -13.52 -14.68
CA LYS A 147 21.62 -14.05 -14.31
C LYS A 147 21.83 -15.06 -13.19
N ASN A 148 20.93 -15.07 -12.20
CA ASN A 148 21.03 -15.93 -11.03
C ASN A 148 22.32 -15.72 -10.21
N ASP A 149 22.70 -14.46 -9.97
CA ASP A 149 23.82 -14.13 -9.10
C ASP A 149 23.52 -14.55 -7.65
N TRP A 150 24.32 -15.46 -7.11
CA TRP A 150 24.13 -16.01 -5.77
C TRP A 150 24.20 -14.95 -4.66
N MET A 151 24.94 -13.85 -4.87
CA MET A 151 25.02 -12.77 -3.89
C MET A 151 23.68 -12.02 -3.78
N VAL A 152 22.98 -11.82 -4.90
CA VAL A 152 21.65 -11.20 -4.91
C VAL A 152 20.65 -12.11 -4.20
N TRP A 153 20.69 -13.42 -4.45
CA TRP A 153 19.85 -14.38 -3.74
C TRP A 153 20.15 -14.46 -2.25
N LEU A 154 21.42 -14.34 -1.85
CA LEU A 154 21.79 -14.24 -0.43
C LEU A 154 21.20 -12.98 0.21
N ILE A 155 21.28 -11.83 -0.46
CA ILE A 155 20.65 -10.58 0.01
C ILE A 155 19.14 -10.79 0.17
N TYR A 156 18.47 -11.41 -0.80
CA TYR A 156 17.04 -11.71 -0.71
C TYR A 156 16.73 -12.59 0.49
N ALA A 157 17.49 -13.67 0.70
CA ALA A 157 17.29 -14.58 1.83
C ALA A 157 17.49 -13.87 3.18
N VAL A 158 18.55 -13.08 3.34
CA VAL A 158 18.80 -12.32 4.58
C VAL A 158 17.69 -11.30 4.83
N LEU A 159 17.30 -10.53 3.81
CA LEU A 159 16.21 -9.56 3.95
C LEU A 159 14.89 -10.24 4.29
N THR A 160 14.58 -11.39 3.68
CA THR A 160 13.38 -12.17 4.00
C THR A 160 13.35 -12.57 5.48
N ILE A 161 14.48 -13.05 6.04
CA ILE A 161 14.58 -13.40 7.46
C ILE A 161 14.41 -12.16 8.35
N LEU A 162 15.09 -11.06 8.01
CA LEU A 162 15.03 -9.82 8.78
C LEU A 162 13.63 -9.20 8.76
N ILE A 163 12.96 -9.20 7.61
CA ILE A 163 11.59 -8.71 7.45
C ILE A 163 10.64 -9.56 8.29
N PHE A 164 10.76 -10.89 8.22
CA PHE A 164 9.94 -11.80 9.01
C PHE A 164 10.10 -11.50 10.50
N TYR A 165 11.34 -11.48 11.00
CA TYR A 165 11.63 -11.14 12.39
C TYR A 165 11.07 -9.77 12.79
N CYS A 166 11.23 -8.76 11.93
CA CYS A 166 10.75 -7.41 12.18
C CYS A 166 9.23 -7.24 12.16
N MET A 167 8.49 -8.16 11.56
CA MET A 167 7.02 -8.16 11.52
C MET A 167 6.42 -9.10 12.56
N ASP A 168 7.19 -10.07 13.04
CA ASP A 168 6.80 -11.00 14.11
C ASP A 168 6.92 -10.34 15.47
N THR A 169 5.98 -9.43 15.74
CA THR A 169 5.90 -8.67 16.99
C THR A 169 4.73 -9.24 17.79
N PRO A 170 4.93 -10.22 18.69
CA PRO A 170 3.83 -10.84 19.45
C PRO A 170 3.34 -10.02 20.65
N ASN A 171 4.17 -9.14 21.25
CA ASN A 171 3.78 -8.32 22.40
C ASN A 171 3.36 -6.90 21.99
N ILE A 172 2.07 -6.67 21.71
CA ILE A 172 1.55 -5.37 21.23
C ILE A 172 1.78 -4.18 22.16
N PHE A 173 2.10 -4.42 23.42
CA PHE A 173 2.28 -3.38 24.44
C PHE A 173 3.74 -2.96 24.63
N GLY A 174 4.70 -3.70 24.06
CA GLY A 174 6.13 -3.58 24.38
C GLY A 174 6.77 -2.22 24.07
N ARG A 175 6.15 -1.37 23.24
CA ARG A 175 6.65 -0.02 22.95
C ARG A 175 5.99 1.07 23.79
N SER A 176 4.97 0.75 24.60
CA SER A 176 4.22 1.75 25.38
C SER A 176 3.72 2.89 24.48
N GLU A 177 3.10 2.55 23.36
CA GLU A 177 2.46 3.54 22.50
C GLU A 177 1.02 3.14 22.23
N ALA A 178 0.09 4.02 22.60
CA ALA A 178 -1.35 3.83 22.41
C ALA A 178 -1.76 3.40 20.99
N GLY A 179 -1.07 3.91 19.97
CA GLY A 179 -1.37 3.61 18.57
C GLY A 179 -1.17 2.14 18.19
N ASP A 180 -0.20 1.46 18.79
CA ASP A 180 0.17 0.09 18.40
C ASP A 180 -0.91 -0.93 18.76
N HIS A 181 -1.38 -0.90 20.01
CA HIS A 181 -2.43 -1.81 20.45
C HIS A 181 -3.79 -1.44 19.83
N PHE A 182 -4.07 -0.16 19.63
CA PHE A 182 -5.25 0.30 18.90
C PHE A 182 -5.30 -0.26 17.46
N HIS A 183 -4.18 -0.22 16.74
CA HIS A 183 -4.09 -0.75 15.38
C HIS A 183 -4.06 -2.27 15.33
N ALA A 184 -3.53 -2.96 16.35
CA ALA A 184 -3.64 -4.41 16.45
C ALA A 184 -5.11 -4.84 16.60
N HIS A 185 -5.83 -4.21 17.52
CA HIS A 185 -7.24 -4.53 17.78
C HIS A 185 -8.17 -4.26 16.62
N ALA A 186 -7.96 -3.13 15.92
CA ALA A 186 -8.63 -2.79 14.67
C ALA A 186 -8.51 -3.86 13.55
N TYR A 187 -7.67 -4.87 13.74
CA TYR A 187 -7.41 -5.89 12.73
C TYR A 187 -7.56 -7.34 13.22
N TYR A 188 -7.55 -7.58 14.53
CA TYR A 188 -7.64 -8.94 15.08
C TYR A 188 -9.03 -9.33 15.58
N ASN A 189 -9.81 -8.39 16.14
CA ASN A 189 -11.09 -8.74 16.78
C ASN A 189 -12.06 -9.45 15.82
N SER A 190 -12.28 -8.91 14.62
CA SER A 190 -13.07 -9.58 13.57
C SER A 190 -12.55 -10.98 13.17
N VAL A 191 -11.23 -11.20 13.20
CA VAL A 191 -10.62 -12.54 12.97
C VAL A 191 -11.00 -13.47 14.10
N TYR A 192 -10.95 -12.99 15.33
CA TYR A 192 -11.27 -13.76 16.52
C TYR A 192 -12.75 -14.13 16.58
N ASN A 193 -13.66 -13.21 16.24
CA ASN A 193 -15.09 -13.48 16.11
C ASN A 193 -15.35 -14.64 15.11
N VAL A 194 -14.72 -14.59 13.94
CA VAL A 194 -14.84 -15.65 12.93
C VAL A 194 -14.27 -16.99 13.43
N TYR A 195 -13.16 -16.96 14.17
CA TYR A 195 -12.55 -18.14 14.79
C TYR A 195 -13.50 -18.79 15.80
N GLN A 196 -14.12 -17.99 16.66
CA GLN A 196 -15.17 -18.38 17.62
C GLN A 196 -16.46 -18.83 16.93
N GLY A 197 -16.60 -18.53 15.64
CA GLY A 197 -17.61 -19.12 14.76
C GLY A 197 -18.82 -18.24 14.53
N LEU A 198 -18.71 -16.95 14.83
CA LEU A 198 -19.73 -15.93 14.63
C LEU A 198 -19.91 -15.63 13.14
N PRO A 199 -21.10 -15.18 12.72
CA PRO A 199 -21.33 -14.66 11.38
C PRO A 199 -20.53 -13.37 11.15
N TYR A 200 -20.35 -13.01 9.88
CA TYR A 200 -19.64 -11.80 9.46
C TYR A 200 -20.66 -10.77 8.96
N THR A 201 -21.47 -10.27 9.90
CA THR A 201 -22.51 -9.24 9.69
C THR A 201 -21.90 -7.84 9.69
N ASP A 202 -22.70 -6.83 9.39
CA ASP A 202 -22.34 -5.42 9.52
C ASP A 202 -21.88 -5.05 10.93
N THR A 203 -22.54 -5.53 11.99
CA THR A 203 -22.15 -5.26 13.38
C THR A 203 -20.97 -6.08 13.90
N MET A 204 -20.41 -6.99 13.09
CA MET A 204 -19.27 -7.85 13.46
C MET A 204 -18.13 -7.85 12.43
N THR A 205 -18.25 -7.08 11.35
CA THR A 205 -17.26 -7.01 10.28
C THR A 205 -16.10 -6.07 10.62
N SER A 206 -14.96 -6.31 9.98
CA SER A 206 -13.89 -5.32 9.90
C SER A 206 -14.18 -4.30 8.81
N ILE A 207 -13.77 -3.05 9.03
CA ILE A 207 -13.86 -2.00 8.00
C ILE A 207 -12.81 -2.13 6.88
N TYR A 208 -11.83 -3.02 7.06
CA TYR A 208 -10.73 -3.21 6.10
C TYR A 208 -11.05 -4.28 5.04
N GLY A 209 -12.17 -4.99 5.16
CA GLY A 209 -12.60 -6.03 4.22
C GLY A 209 -13.02 -7.30 4.95
N HIS A 210 -12.97 -8.44 4.24
CA HIS A 210 -13.51 -9.72 4.74
C HIS A 210 -12.40 -10.76 4.95
N TYR A 211 -11.16 -10.29 5.16
CA TYR A 211 -9.98 -11.14 5.36
C TYR A 211 -10.12 -12.08 6.56
N GLY A 212 -10.87 -11.71 7.60
CA GLY A 212 -11.11 -12.55 8.77
C GLY A 212 -11.61 -13.95 8.42
N LEU A 213 -12.43 -14.06 7.38
CA LEU A 213 -12.94 -15.35 6.87
C LEU A 213 -11.83 -16.29 6.41
N LEU A 214 -10.75 -15.74 5.83
CA LEU A 214 -9.60 -16.51 5.34
C LEU A 214 -8.71 -17.03 6.48
N PHE A 215 -8.82 -16.46 7.67
CA PHE A 215 -8.06 -16.88 8.86
C PHE A 215 -8.74 -18.00 9.65
N LYS A 216 -10.02 -18.27 9.42
CA LYS A 216 -10.78 -19.27 10.20
C LYS A 216 -10.10 -20.64 10.27
N ILE A 217 -9.79 -21.20 9.11
CA ILE A 217 -9.20 -22.55 9.02
C ILE A 217 -7.75 -22.51 9.49
N PRO A 218 -6.88 -21.60 9.01
CA PRO A 218 -5.52 -21.48 9.52
C PRO A 218 -5.43 -21.36 11.05
N MET A 219 -6.20 -20.47 11.66
CA MET A 219 -6.23 -20.28 13.12
C MET A 219 -6.56 -21.57 13.87
N LYS A 220 -7.54 -22.35 13.39
CA LYS A 220 -7.87 -23.65 13.99
C LYS A 220 -6.76 -24.70 13.88
N LEU A 221 -5.93 -24.62 12.84
CA LEU A 221 -4.84 -25.58 12.64
C LEU A 221 -3.60 -25.26 13.49
N VAL A 222 -3.40 -24.01 13.87
CA VAL A 222 -2.16 -23.55 14.52
C VAL A 222 -2.32 -23.21 16.01
N GLY A 223 -3.50 -23.41 16.61
CA GLY A 223 -3.78 -23.20 18.04
C GLY A 223 -4.72 -22.04 18.34
N GLY A 224 -4.82 -21.07 17.44
CA GLY A 224 -5.88 -20.07 17.44
C GLY A 224 -5.73 -18.89 18.42
N ASP A 225 -4.54 -18.70 19.00
CA ASP A 225 -4.24 -17.54 19.84
C ASP A 225 -3.72 -16.34 19.04
N PHE A 226 -3.63 -15.19 19.70
CA PHE A 226 -3.13 -13.95 19.10
C PHE A 226 -1.70 -14.05 18.56
N ARG A 227 -0.81 -14.81 19.21
CA ARG A 227 0.58 -14.96 18.78
C ARG A 227 0.69 -15.70 17.46
N MET A 228 -0.08 -16.76 17.31
CA MET A 228 -0.11 -17.51 16.06
C MET A 228 -0.72 -16.70 14.93
N PHE A 229 -1.68 -15.82 15.24
CA PHE A 229 -2.15 -14.83 14.28
C PHE A 229 -1.05 -13.86 13.83
N VAL A 230 -0.32 -13.25 14.77
CA VAL A 230 0.83 -12.37 14.49
C VAL A 230 1.84 -13.05 13.58
N LEU A 231 2.20 -14.30 13.89
CA LEU A 231 3.15 -15.10 13.10
C LEU A 231 2.66 -15.28 11.66
N MET A 232 1.37 -15.56 11.46
CA MET A 232 0.78 -15.69 10.13
C MET A 232 0.78 -14.37 9.37
N ILE A 233 0.48 -13.25 10.03
CA ILE A 233 0.53 -11.91 9.44
C ILE A 233 1.97 -11.54 9.04
N ALA A 234 2.96 -11.85 9.88
CA ALA A 234 4.37 -11.68 9.58
C ALA A 234 4.80 -12.53 8.37
N ALA A 235 4.33 -13.77 8.28
CA ALA A 235 4.57 -14.64 7.13
C ALA A 235 3.96 -14.08 5.83
N LEU A 236 2.74 -13.55 5.88
CA LEU A 236 2.09 -12.92 4.72
C LEU A 236 2.81 -11.63 4.30
N GLY A 237 3.26 -10.81 5.24
CA GLY A 237 4.07 -9.62 4.90
C GLY A 237 5.42 -9.95 4.31
N THR A 238 6.05 -11.00 4.82
CA THR A 238 7.29 -11.54 4.26
C THR A 238 7.06 -12.07 2.84
N LEU A 239 5.95 -12.78 2.61
CA LEU A 239 5.58 -13.28 1.28
C LEU A 239 5.39 -12.14 0.27
N ALA A 240 4.79 -11.01 0.68
CA ALA A 240 4.65 -9.84 -0.20
C ALA A 240 6.03 -9.31 -0.67
N HIS A 241 7.03 -9.29 0.22
CA HIS A 241 8.39 -8.89 -0.13
C HIS A 241 9.11 -9.92 -0.99
N VAL A 242 8.95 -11.22 -0.71
CA VAL A 242 9.47 -12.29 -1.57
C VAL A 242 8.90 -12.15 -2.98
N CYS A 243 7.59 -11.89 -3.11
CA CYS A 243 6.99 -11.62 -4.41
C CYS A 243 7.62 -10.39 -5.10
N ALA A 244 7.87 -9.30 -4.36
CA ALA A 244 8.54 -8.12 -4.91
C ALA A 244 9.99 -8.40 -5.35
N PHE A 245 10.77 -9.16 -4.57
CA PHE A 245 12.13 -9.55 -4.91
C PHE A 245 12.17 -10.43 -6.17
N LEU A 246 11.24 -11.36 -6.30
CA LEU A 246 11.10 -12.17 -7.51
C LEU A 246 10.66 -11.34 -8.71
N VAL A 247 9.81 -10.32 -8.52
CA VAL A 247 9.49 -9.37 -9.60
C VAL A 247 10.73 -8.58 -10.01
N LEU A 248 11.54 -8.08 -9.06
CA LEU A 248 12.83 -7.43 -9.36
C LEU A 248 13.73 -8.36 -10.19
N GLU A 249 13.87 -9.63 -9.81
CA GLU A 249 14.65 -10.63 -10.55
C GLU A 249 14.15 -10.83 -12.00
N LEU A 250 12.83 -10.81 -12.19
CA LEU A 250 12.23 -11.02 -13.51
C LEU A 250 12.29 -9.79 -14.41
N THR A 251 12.40 -8.59 -13.83
CA THR A 251 12.20 -7.30 -14.50
C THR A 251 13.45 -6.43 -14.59
N VAL A 252 14.39 -6.52 -13.66
CA VAL A 252 15.58 -5.68 -13.61
C VAL A 252 16.80 -6.52 -13.99
N GLU A 253 17.49 -6.14 -15.05
CA GLU A 253 18.69 -6.82 -15.55
C GLU A 253 19.88 -6.54 -14.62
N SER A 254 20.06 -5.27 -14.23
CA SER A 254 21.22 -4.87 -13.41
C SER A 254 21.21 -5.53 -12.03
N ARG A 255 22.22 -6.34 -11.74
CA ARG A 255 22.36 -7.01 -10.44
C ARG A 255 22.50 -6.04 -9.26
N ILE A 256 23.15 -4.90 -9.48
CA ILE A 256 23.32 -3.88 -8.44
C ILE A 256 21.97 -3.24 -8.10
N LEU A 257 21.17 -2.89 -9.12
CA LEU A 257 19.83 -2.34 -8.87
C LEU A 257 18.85 -3.38 -8.34
N ARG A 258 19.04 -4.67 -8.63
CA ARG A 258 18.29 -5.75 -7.96
C ARG A 258 18.61 -5.82 -6.47
N ALA A 259 19.89 -5.76 -6.11
CA ALA A 259 20.34 -5.77 -4.72
C ALA A 259 19.87 -4.52 -3.96
N LEU A 260 20.19 -3.32 -4.48
CA LEU A 260 19.76 -2.06 -3.89
C LEU A 260 18.22 -1.95 -3.88
N GLY A 261 17.56 -2.34 -4.96
CA GLY A 261 16.10 -2.37 -5.04
C GLY A 261 15.46 -3.25 -3.97
N ALA A 262 16.06 -4.40 -3.62
CA ALA A 262 15.56 -5.23 -2.53
C ALA A 262 15.77 -4.59 -1.15
N VAL A 263 16.93 -3.97 -0.91
CA VAL A 263 17.17 -3.21 0.33
C VAL A 263 16.18 -2.05 0.45
N ALA A 264 16.01 -1.26 -0.62
CA ALA A 264 15.03 -0.18 -0.69
C ALA A 264 13.59 -0.67 -0.51
N ALA A 265 13.23 -1.84 -1.03
CA ALA A 265 11.90 -2.43 -0.86
C ALA A 265 11.64 -2.86 0.60
N ALA A 266 12.70 -3.14 1.37
CA ALA A 266 12.61 -3.44 2.80
C ALA A 266 12.50 -2.17 3.67
N PHE A 267 12.66 -0.98 3.09
CA PHE A 267 12.64 0.30 3.80
C PHE A 267 11.41 0.50 4.69
N PRO A 268 10.17 0.23 4.25
CA PRO A 268 9.00 0.45 5.11
C PRO A 268 9.03 -0.38 6.39
N VAL A 269 9.45 -1.66 6.31
CA VAL A 269 9.44 -2.58 7.46
C VAL A 269 10.69 -2.46 8.34
N LEU A 270 11.87 -2.36 7.71
CA LEU A 270 13.14 -2.31 8.44
C LEU A 270 13.53 -0.89 8.84
N GLY A 271 13.27 0.09 7.97
CA GLY A 271 13.72 1.48 8.14
C GLY A 271 12.68 2.46 8.68
N MET A 272 11.39 2.28 8.39
CA MET A 272 10.37 3.26 8.83
C MET A 272 9.56 2.79 10.04
N ARG A 273 9.13 1.53 10.04
CA ARG A 273 8.15 1.03 11.01
C ARG A 273 8.81 0.53 12.28
N GLY A 274 8.49 1.21 13.38
CA GLY A 274 8.69 0.73 14.74
C GLY A 274 7.68 -0.35 15.13
N GLY A 275 6.38 -0.16 14.86
CA GLY A 275 5.29 -0.96 15.43
C GLY A 275 4.16 -1.39 14.48
N TYR A 276 2.94 -1.55 15.02
CA TYR A 276 1.83 -2.25 14.37
C TYR A 276 1.03 -1.33 13.46
N TYR A 277 0.93 -1.72 12.19
CA TYR A 277 -0.03 -1.09 11.28
C TYR A 277 -0.43 -2.04 10.15
N TRP A 278 -1.12 -3.11 10.54
CA TRP A 278 -1.45 -4.26 9.70
C TRP A 278 -2.41 -3.94 8.56
N GLN A 279 -3.28 -2.95 8.77
CA GLN A 279 -4.22 -2.36 7.81
C GLN A 279 -3.54 -1.90 6.52
N VAL A 280 -2.26 -1.52 6.59
CA VAL A 280 -1.44 -1.21 5.42
C VAL A 280 -0.52 -2.38 5.11
N TRP A 281 0.19 -2.93 6.11
CA TRP A 281 1.17 -4.01 5.93
C TRP A 281 0.91 -5.23 6.81
N PRO A 282 0.53 -6.38 6.25
CA PRO A 282 0.61 -6.74 4.83
C PRO A 282 -0.67 -6.49 4.04
N HIS A 283 -1.72 -5.98 4.69
CA HIS A 283 -3.09 -6.07 4.20
C HIS A 283 -3.28 -5.48 2.80
N ARG A 284 -2.68 -4.33 2.50
CA ARG A 284 -2.79 -3.68 1.17
C ARG A 284 -1.67 -4.07 0.20
N MET A 285 -0.72 -4.91 0.60
CA MET A 285 0.48 -5.25 -0.19
C MET A 285 0.44 -6.66 -0.79
N ILE A 286 -0.11 -7.63 -0.07
CA ILE A 286 0.06 -9.05 -0.41
C ILE A 286 -0.54 -9.40 -1.78
N PHE A 287 -1.81 -9.09 -2.02
CA PHE A 287 -2.47 -9.40 -3.28
C PHE A 287 -1.92 -8.62 -4.49
N PRO A 288 -1.62 -7.31 -4.37
CA PRO A 288 -0.93 -6.60 -5.44
C PRO A 288 0.39 -7.26 -5.84
N MET A 289 1.19 -7.70 -4.87
CA MET A 289 2.48 -8.35 -5.17
C MET A 289 2.34 -9.77 -5.71
N ILE A 290 1.37 -10.56 -5.21
CA ILE A 290 1.06 -11.89 -5.77
C ILE A 290 0.62 -11.76 -7.23
N LEU A 291 -0.33 -10.86 -7.52
CA LEU A 291 -0.85 -10.67 -8.87
C LEU A 291 0.22 -10.09 -9.81
N LEU A 292 1.07 -9.18 -9.33
CA LEU A 292 2.20 -8.65 -10.08
C LEU A 292 3.25 -9.71 -10.40
N LEU A 293 3.61 -10.56 -9.44
CA LEU A 293 4.51 -11.70 -9.67
C LEU A 293 3.90 -12.67 -10.67
N TYR A 294 2.61 -12.99 -10.52
CA TYR A 294 1.89 -13.84 -11.47
C TYR A 294 1.93 -13.27 -12.88
N ALA A 295 1.64 -11.97 -13.03
CA ALA A 295 1.76 -11.27 -14.31
C ALA A 295 3.19 -11.36 -14.86
N ALA A 296 4.21 -11.11 -14.04
CA ALA A 296 5.62 -11.14 -14.44
C ALA A 296 6.04 -12.53 -14.95
N ILE A 297 5.62 -13.61 -14.27
CA ILE A 297 5.87 -14.99 -14.68
C ILE A 297 5.21 -15.27 -16.04
N LEU A 298 3.93 -14.91 -16.20
CA LEU A 298 3.23 -15.13 -17.46
C LEU A 298 3.88 -14.38 -18.62
N MET A 299 4.33 -13.14 -18.39
CA MET A 299 5.06 -12.36 -19.41
C MET A 299 6.41 -12.99 -19.74
N LYS A 300 7.17 -13.45 -18.74
CA LYS A 300 8.49 -14.05 -18.96
C LYS A 300 8.40 -15.38 -19.69
N LYS A 301 7.42 -16.21 -19.34
CA LYS A 301 7.24 -17.56 -19.88
C LYS A 301 6.35 -17.60 -21.13
N GLN A 302 5.73 -16.48 -21.50
CA GLN A 302 4.77 -16.38 -22.62
C GLN A 302 3.58 -17.34 -22.47
N TRP A 303 3.15 -17.62 -21.25
CA TRP A 303 2.06 -18.57 -20.94
C TRP A 303 0.65 -17.97 -21.06
N TRP A 304 0.52 -16.83 -21.74
CA TRP A 304 -0.71 -16.06 -21.77
C TRP A 304 -1.82 -16.74 -22.58
N ASN A 305 -2.87 -17.19 -21.90
CA ASN A 305 -4.06 -17.76 -22.50
C ASN A 305 -5.32 -17.51 -21.64
N ARG A 306 -6.49 -18.00 -22.10
CA ARG A 306 -7.77 -17.79 -21.40
C ARG A 306 -7.78 -18.35 -19.97
N TRP A 307 -7.12 -19.48 -19.72
CA TRP A 307 -7.09 -20.12 -18.40
C TRP A 307 -6.19 -19.38 -17.43
N THR A 308 -5.02 -18.94 -17.89
CA THR A 308 -4.15 -18.09 -17.07
C THR A 308 -4.80 -16.72 -16.79
N GLY A 309 -5.65 -16.24 -17.70
CA GLY A 309 -6.48 -15.05 -17.48
C GLY A 309 -7.53 -15.24 -16.40
N LEU A 310 -8.28 -16.34 -16.45
CA LEU A 310 -9.26 -16.72 -15.43
C LEU A 310 -8.60 -16.94 -14.07
N ALA A 311 -7.42 -17.56 -14.02
CA ALA A 311 -6.66 -17.70 -12.78
C ALA A 311 -6.26 -16.34 -12.18
N GLY A 312 -5.95 -15.33 -13.01
CA GLY A 312 -5.74 -13.96 -12.54
C GLY A 312 -7.00 -13.36 -11.91
N TYR A 313 -8.18 -13.62 -12.47
CA TYR A 313 -9.45 -13.20 -11.87
C TYR A 313 -9.80 -13.96 -10.58
N LEU A 314 -9.40 -15.23 -10.45
CA LEU A 314 -9.51 -15.95 -9.18
C LEU A 314 -8.64 -15.31 -8.09
N ILE A 315 -7.42 -14.88 -8.42
CA ILE A 315 -6.58 -14.08 -7.51
C ILE A 315 -7.29 -12.77 -7.15
N CYS A 316 -7.93 -12.10 -8.12
CA CYS A 316 -8.68 -10.87 -7.86
C CYS A 316 -9.90 -11.10 -6.96
N LEU A 317 -10.63 -12.21 -7.11
CA LEU A 317 -11.73 -12.58 -6.23
C LEU A 317 -11.24 -12.73 -4.78
N LEU A 318 -10.14 -13.45 -4.57
CA LEU A 318 -9.52 -13.58 -3.25
C LEU A 318 -9.02 -12.22 -2.73
N ALA A 319 -8.51 -11.36 -3.61
CA ALA A 319 -8.09 -10.01 -3.26
C ALA A 319 -9.27 -9.14 -2.81
N ILE A 320 -10.45 -9.26 -3.45
CA ILE A 320 -11.68 -8.56 -3.06
C ILE A 320 -12.15 -9.05 -1.69
N LEU A 321 -12.13 -10.36 -1.47
CA LEU A 321 -12.47 -10.93 -0.17
C LEU A 321 -11.51 -10.41 0.92
N TRP A 322 -10.21 -10.33 0.61
CA TRP A 322 -9.21 -9.83 1.54
C TRP A 322 -9.38 -8.33 1.85
N ASN A 323 -9.36 -7.48 0.82
CA ASN A 323 -9.57 -6.04 0.89
C ASN A 323 -10.39 -5.59 -0.33
N THR A 324 -11.67 -5.26 -0.10
CA THR A 324 -12.63 -5.00 -1.18
C THR A 324 -12.16 -3.91 -2.15
N GLU A 325 -11.68 -2.78 -1.64
CA GLU A 325 -11.19 -1.64 -2.43
C GLU A 325 -10.01 -2.05 -3.33
N THR A 326 -8.95 -2.60 -2.73
CA THR A 326 -7.74 -3.01 -3.44
C THR A 326 -8.04 -4.12 -4.44
N GLY A 327 -8.86 -5.10 -4.06
CA GLY A 327 -9.22 -6.22 -4.93
C GLY A 327 -9.97 -5.77 -6.20
N VAL A 328 -10.91 -4.83 -6.08
CA VAL A 328 -11.63 -4.27 -7.23
C VAL A 328 -10.67 -3.51 -8.13
N ILE A 329 -9.78 -2.68 -7.56
CA ILE A 329 -8.74 -1.97 -8.31
C ILE A 329 -7.86 -2.96 -9.10
N LEU A 330 -7.45 -4.07 -8.48
CA LEU A 330 -6.64 -5.10 -9.13
C LEU A 330 -7.40 -5.80 -10.27
N ALA A 331 -8.69 -6.09 -10.08
CA ALA A 331 -9.52 -6.70 -11.12
C ALA A 331 -9.64 -5.81 -12.37
N VAL A 332 -9.85 -4.51 -12.15
CA VAL A 332 -9.92 -3.51 -13.22
C VAL A 332 -8.55 -3.32 -13.89
N ALA A 333 -7.47 -3.25 -13.11
CA ALA A 333 -6.10 -3.19 -13.65
C ALA A 333 -5.76 -4.43 -14.49
N TRP A 334 -6.20 -5.62 -14.06
CA TRP A 334 -6.01 -6.86 -14.80
C TRP A 334 -6.76 -6.84 -16.14
N MET A 335 -8.01 -6.37 -16.14
CA MET A 335 -8.77 -6.11 -17.36
C MET A 335 -8.04 -5.12 -18.29
N ALA A 336 -7.56 -4.00 -17.75
CA ALA A 336 -6.85 -2.98 -18.52
C ALA A 336 -5.56 -3.51 -19.14
N LEU A 337 -4.83 -4.41 -18.48
CA LEU A 337 -3.67 -5.09 -19.07
C LEU A 337 -4.05 -5.93 -20.31
N TYR A 338 -5.16 -6.68 -20.24
CA TYR A 338 -5.66 -7.45 -21.40
C TYR A 338 -6.05 -6.54 -22.57
N ILE A 339 -6.73 -5.43 -22.27
CA ILE A 339 -7.12 -4.43 -23.27
C ILE A 339 -5.88 -3.80 -23.91
N SER A 340 -4.94 -3.35 -23.09
CA SER A 340 -3.69 -2.72 -23.54
C SER A 340 -2.88 -3.65 -24.45
N ARG A 341 -2.75 -4.93 -24.09
CA ARG A 341 -2.11 -5.94 -24.95
C ARG A 341 -2.86 -6.22 -26.26
N CYS A 342 -4.18 -6.02 -26.31
CA CYS A 342 -4.93 -6.14 -27.56
C CYS A 342 -4.67 -4.96 -28.52
N LEU A 343 -4.37 -3.79 -27.96
CA LEU A 343 -4.03 -2.57 -28.69
C LEU A 343 -2.55 -2.48 -29.05
N ALA A 344 -1.68 -3.13 -28.27
CA ALA A 344 -0.24 -3.13 -28.49
C ALA A 344 0.16 -3.70 -29.86
N GLY A 345 1.16 -3.06 -30.48
CA GLY A 345 1.70 -3.46 -31.77
C GLY A 345 1.26 -2.61 -32.96
N GLY A 346 0.57 -1.49 -32.75
CA GLY A 346 0.23 -0.51 -33.80
C GLY A 346 -0.96 -0.89 -34.68
N GLU A 347 -1.51 -2.11 -34.54
CA GLU A 347 -2.65 -2.58 -35.33
C GLU A 347 -3.92 -2.60 -34.49
N TRP A 348 -4.68 -1.51 -34.51
CA TRP A 348 -5.91 -1.40 -33.73
C TRP A 348 -7.02 -2.25 -34.34
N ARG A 349 -7.23 -3.44 -33.78
CA ARG A 349 -8.30 -4.35 -34.23
C ARG A 349 -9.56 -4.12 -33.43
N ILE A 350 -10.38 -3.15 -33.86
CA ILE A 350 -11.63 -2.74 -33.18
C ILE A 350 -12.54 -3.94 -32.88
N GLY A 351 -12.69 -4.89 -33.81
CA GLY A 351 -13.50 -6.10 -33.59
C GLY A 351 -12.98 -7.00 -32.46
N ARG A 352 -11.66 -7.05 -32.24
CA ARG A 352 -11.07 -7.77 -31.08
C ARG A 352 -11.35 -7.01 -29.79
N LEU A 353 -11.25 -5.69 -29.81
CA LEU A 353 -11.57 -4.84 -28.65
C LEU A 353 -13.03 -5.00 -28.23
N ALA A 354 -13.96 -4.92 -29.19
CA ALA A 354 -15.40 -5.04 -28.97
C ALA A 354 -15.80 -6.39 -28.33
N ARG A 355 -15.02 -7.44 -28.55
CA ARG A 355 -15.20 -8.74 -27.88
C ARG A 355 -14.48 -8.83 -26.53
N THR A 356 -13.27 -8.27 -26.43
CA THR A 356 -12.42 -8.41 -25.25
C THR A 356 -12.97 -7.60 -24.07
N VAL A 357 -13.38 -6.36 -24.30
CA VAL A 357 -13.86 -5.47 -23.23
C VAL A 357 -15.07 -6.07 -22.48
N PRO A 358 -16.15 -6.52 -23.14
CA PRO A 358 -17.30 -7.10 -22.43
C PRO A 358 -16.95 -8.39 -21.67
N VAL A 359 -16.11 -9.26 -22.25
CA VAL A 359 -15.70 -10.52 -21.59
C VAL A 359 -14.97 -10.23 -20.29
N HIS A 360 -14.00 -9.31 -20.33
CA HIS A 360 -13.24 -8.96 -19.14
C HIS A 360 -14.07 -8.16 -18.12
N ALA A 361 -15.02 -7.34 -18.57
CA ALA A 361 -15.99 -6.70 -17.68
C ALA A 361 -16.83 -7.73 -16.91
N VAL A 362 -17.34 -8.76 -17.61
CA VAL A 362 -18.05 -9.88 -16.96
C VAL A 362 -17.16 -10.60 -15.95
N CYS A 363 -15.88 -10.81 -16.26
CA CYS A 363 -14.94 -11.44 -15.31
C CYS A 363 -14.67 -10.59 -14.05
N VAL A 364 -14.58 -9.26 -14.20
CA VAL A 364 -14.46 -8.34 -13.05
C VAL A 364 -15.71 -8.45 -12.17
N THR A 365 -16.90 -8.32 -12.79
CA THR A 365 -18.19 -8.43 -12.11
C THR A 365 -18.35 -9.79 -11.43
N ALA A 366 -17.97 -10.89 -12.10
CA ALA A 366 -18.01 -12.23 -11.53
C ALA A 366 -17.04 -12.41 -10.36
N SER A 367 -15.88 -11.75 -10.37
CA SER A 367 -14.93 -11.79 -9.25
C SER A 367 -15.52 -11.08 -8.02
N PHE A 368 -16.16 -9.93 -8.23
CA PHE A 368 -16.83 -9.17 -7.16
C PHE A 368 -18.01 -9.95 -6.57
N PHE A 369 -18.97 -10.39 -7.41
CA PHE A 369 -20.12 -11.16 -6.91
C PHE A 369 -19.74 -12.54 -6.39
N GLY A 370 -18.61 -13.10 -6.85
CA GLY A 370 -18.03 -14.31 -6.29
C GLY A 370 -17.59 -14.10 -4.85
N ALA A 371 -16.89 -12.99 -4.55
CA ALA A 371 -16.50 -12.65 -3.17
C ALA A 371 -17.72 -12.39 -2.28
N TYR A 372 -18.69 -11.58 -2.75
CA TYR A 372 -19.97 -11.36 -2.08
C TYR A 372 -20.71 -12.67 -1.78
N GLY A 373 -20.77 -13.57 -2.76
CA GLY A 373 -21.37 -14.89 -2.61
C GLY A 373 -20.67 -15.74 -1.54
N LEU A 374 -19.34 -15.71 -1.46
CA LEU A 374 -18.59 -16.45 -0.44
C LEU A 374 -18.86 -15.96 0.98
N VAL A 375 -18.93 -14.64 1.19
CA VAL A 375 -19.29 -14.06 2.50
C VAL A 375 -20.69 -14.50 2.90
N ASN A 376 -21.64 -14.45 1.98
CA ASN A 376 -23.02 -14.85 2.27
C ASN A 376 -23.18 -16.35 2.48
N LEU A 377 -22.44 -17.19 1.75
CA LEU A 377 -22.39 -18.63 2.03
C LEU A 377 -21.86 -18.91 3.44
N TYR A 378 -20.88 -18.13 3.90
CA TYR A 378 -20.39 -18.22 5.27
C TYR A 378 -21.48 -17.82 6.28
N ASN A 379 -22.14 -16.67 6.11
CA ASN A 379 -23.18 -16.21 7.05
C ASN A 379 -24.36 -17.17 7.13
N LEU A 380 -24.82 -17.69 5.98
CA LEU A 380 -25.86 -18.72 5.93
C LEU A 380 -25.43 -20.02 6.62
N SER A 381 -24.16 -20.42 6.51
CA SER A 381 -23.62 -21.58 7.25
C SER A 381 -23.59 -21.35 8.77
N LYS A 382 -23.75 -20.10 9.21
CA LYS A 382 -23.83 -19.66 10.61
C LYS A 382 -25.23 -19.30 11.06
N HIS A 383 -26.25 -19.69 10.29
CA HIS A 383 -27.66 -19.41 10.58
C HIS A 383 -27.98 -17.90 10.67
N SER A 384 -27.12 -17.06 10.09
CA SER A 384 -27.32 -15.62 9.97
C SER A 384 -27.91 -15.29 8.58
N PRO A 385 -28.72 -14.24 8.45
CA PRO A 385 -29.18 -13.77 7.15
C PRO A 385 -28.02 -13.44 6.20
N ALA A 386 -28.30 -13.48 4.90
CA ALA A 386 -27.35 -12.99 3.91
C ALA A 386 -27.24 -11.47 4.01
N ASN A 387 -26.01 -10.97 4.02
CA ASN A 387 -25.74 -9.54 3.98
C ASN A 387 -26.31 -8.95 2.69
N THR A 388 -26.83 -7.74 2.78
CA THR A 388 -27.15 -6.92 1.60
C THR A 388 -25.86 -6.47 0.89
N LEU A 389 -25.99 -5.97 -0.34
CA LEU A 389 -24.85 -5.39 -1.05
C LEU A 389 -24.31 -4.14 -0.32
N GLY A 390 -25.18 -3.41 0.37
CA GLY A 390 -24.80 -2.27 1.21
C GLY A 390 -23.88 -2.70 2.34
N GLU A 391 -24.31 -3.70 3.12
CA GLU A 391 -23.56 -4.27 4.24
C GLU A 391 -22.20 -4.85 3.80
N PHE A 392 -22.15 -5.55 2.67
CA PHE A 392 -20.88 -6.06 2.11
C PHE A 392 -19.91 -4.93 1.71
N LEU A 393 -20.42 -3.77 1.35
CA LEU A 393 -19.62 -2.63 0.91
C LEU A 393 -19.31 -1.66 2.05
N ILE A 394 -19.74 -1.92 3.28
CA ILE A 394 -19.32 -1.13 4.44
C ILE A 394 -17.78 -1.24 4.59
N PRO A 395 -17.08 -0.12 4.86
CA PRO A 395 -17.60 1.24 5.06
C PRO A 395 -17.57 2.11 3.78
N LEU A 396 -17.24 1.54 2.62
CA LEU A 396 -17.02 2.28 1.36
C LEU A 396 -18.24 3.09 0.89
N LEU A 397 -19.43 2.74 1.36
CA LEU A 397 -20.69 3.45 1.08
C LEU A 397 -21.12 4.40 2.20
N SER A 398 -20.38 4.47 3.32
CA SER A 398 -20.67 5.38 4.42
C SER A 398 -20.06 6.75 4.14
N ASP A 399 -20.91 7.77 4.01
CA ASP A 399 -20.48 9.16 3.86
C ASP A 399 -19.68 9.63 5.08
N SER A 400 -20.11 9.25 6.30
CA SER A 400 -19.40 9.60 7.53
C SER A 400 -17.99 9.00 7.56
N TYR A 401 -17.83 7.78 7.05
CA TYR A 401 -16.50 7.19 6.94
C TYR A 401 -15.64 7.87 5.87
N MET A 402 -16.18 8.06 4.66
CA MET A 402 -15.40 8.54 3.50
C MET A 402 -15.11 10.05 3.51
N VAL A 403 -15.93 10.84 4.22
CA VAL A 403 -15.83 12.31 4.29
C VAL A 403 -15.41 12.79 5.68
N ASP A 404 -15.94 12.22 6.76
CA ASP A 404 -15.68 12.74 8.11
C ASP A 404 -14.51 12.04 8.82
N ILE A 405 -14.29 10.75 8.57
CA ILE A 405 -13.23 9.94 9.22
C ILE A 405 -11.98 9.79 8.34
N LEU A 406 -12.16 9.53 7.04
CA LEU A 406 -11.09 9.18 6.11
C LEU A 406 -10.68 10.32 5.16
N HIS A 407 -10.80 11.59 5.60
CA HIS A 407 -10.43 12.76 4.80
C HIS A 407 -9.35 13.61 5.49
N LEU A 408 -8.29 13.96 4.76
CA LEU A 408 -7.32 14.98 5.16
C LEU A 408 -6.94 15.82 3.93
N ASP A 409 -6.58 17.09 4.17
CA ASP A 409 -6.13 17.99 3.11
C ASP A 409 -4.83 17.49 2.47
N LEU A 410 -4.77 17.56 1.14
CA LEU A 410 -3.58 17.19 0.38
C LEU A 410 -2.46 18.22 0.58
N PRO A 411 -1.21 17.78 0.81
CA PRO A 411 -0.08 18.70 0.88
C PRO A 411 0.14 19.38 -0.48
N MET A 412 0.04 20.71 -0.52
CA MET A 412 0.20 21.49 -1.76
C MET A 412 1.65 21.90 -2.08
N TYR A 413 2.61 21.40 -1.30
CA TYR A 413 4.05 21.57 -1.55
C TYR A 413 4.65 20.31 -2.22
N PRO A 414 5.82 20.43 -2.89
CA PRO A 414 6.59 19.30 -3.40
C PRO A 414 6.74 18.19 -2.35
N SER A 415 6.06 17.06 -2.53
CA SER A 415 5.99 15.98 -1.55
C SER A 415 6.08 14.62 -2.24
N ALA A 416 6.46 13.58 -1.47
CA ALA A 416 6.80 12.27 -2.01
C ALA A 416 5.68 11.68 -2.90
N TYR A 417 4.41 11.87 -2.51
CA TYR A 417 3.28 11.33 -3.26
C TYR A 417 3.18 11.88 -4.68
N MET A 418 3.52 13.17 -4.89
CA MET A 418 3.51 13.77 -6.23
C MET A 418 4.56 13.11 -7.12
N GLY A 419 5.76 12.86 -6.58
CA GLY A 419 6.83 12.13 -7.28
C GLY A 419 6.42 10.69 -7.60
N VAL A 420 5.74 10.02 -6.69
CA VAL A 420 5.22 8.65 -6.87
C VAL A 420 4.11 8.61 -7.93
N ILE A 421 3.19 9.57 -7.96
CA ILE A 421 2.18 9.69 -9.04
C ILE A 421 2.87 9.87 -10.38
N VAL A 422 3.81 10.83 -10.50
CA VAL A 422 4.57 11.07 -11.73
C VAL A 422 5.29 9.81 -12.19
N LEU A 423 5.94 9.09 -11.28
CA LEU A 423 6.61 7.83 -11.56
C LEU A 423 5.66 6.81 -12.19
N PHE A 424 4.46 6.62 -11.61
CA PHE A 424 3.51 5.67 -12.17
C PHE A 424 2.91 6.17 -13.49
N LEU A 425 2.65 7.47 -13.64
CA LEU A 425 2.22 8.06 -14.91
C LEU A 425 3.24 7.81 -16.03
N ILE A 426 4.54 7.85 -15.73
CA ILE A 426 5.61 7.45 -16.67
C ILE A 426 5.43 5.99 -17.11
N GLY A 427 5.24 5.05 -16.17
CA GLY A 427 5.00 3.65 -16.53
C GLY A 427 3.68 3.45 -17.32
N THR A 428 2.66 4.26 -17.04
CA THR A 428 1.39 4.26 -17.78
C THR A 428 1.59 4.69 -19.23
N VAL A 429 2.28 5.81 -19.49
CA VAL A 429 2.53 6.27 -20.87
C VAL A 429 3.45 5.33 -21.64
N MET A 430 4.41 4.70 -20.96
CA MET A 430 5.23 3.64 -21.57
C MET A 430 4.37 2.47 -22.07
N GLY A 431 3.33 2.09 -21.32
CA GLY A 431 2.36 1.08 -21.75
C GLY A 431 1.54 1.51 -22.96
N ILE A 432 0.92 2.69 -22.85
CA ILE A 432 0.04 3.24 -23.89
C ILE A 432 0.81 3.51 -25.18
N SER A 433 2.08 3.93 -25.11
CA SER A 433 2.89 4.21 -26.29
C SER A 433 3.06 2.99 -27.18
N THR A 434 3.09 1.77 -26.62
CA THR A 434 3.13 0.52 -27.40
C THR A 434 1.92 0.30 -28.30
N TRP A 435 0.80 1.00 -28.08
CA TRP A 435 -0.40 0.93 -28.93
C TRP A 435 -0.17 1.56 -30.31
N PHE A 436 0.83 2.44 -30.43
CA PHE A 436 1.11 3.22 -31.64
C PHE A 436 2.33 2.74 -32.41
N TYR A 437 3.06 1.74 -31.89
CA TYR A 437 4.30 1.26 -32.49
C TYR A 437 4.22 -0.23 -32.83
N PRO A 438 4.89 -0.69 -33.90
CA PRO A 438 4.99 -2.12 -34.22
C PRO A 438 5.53 -2.92 -33.04
N LYS A 439 5.07 -4.16 -32.90
CA LYS A 439 5.43 -5.05 -31.79
C LYS A 439 6.93 -5.11 -31.56
N GLN A 440 7.33 -4.87 -30.32
CA GLN A 440 8.73 -4.87 -29.89
C GLN A 440 9.06 -6.13 -29.08
N LYS A 441 10.34 -6.52 -29.08
CA LYS A 441 10.83 -7.69 -28.31
C LYS A 441 10.60 -7.54 -26.79
N ASN A 442 10.61 -6.30 -26.28
CA ASN A 442 10.41 -5.98 -24.87
C ASN A 442 8.95 -5.60 -24.51
N GLU A 443 8.00 -5.72 -25.44
CA GLU A 443 6.60 -5.31 -25.24
C GLU A 443 5.98 -5.95 -23.99
N GLY A 444 6.23 -7.24 -23.72
CA GLY A 444 5.70 -7.92 -22.55
C GLY A 444 6.18 -7.30 -21.22
N GLN A 445 7.42 -6.82 -21.17
CA GLN A 445 7.97 -6.15 -20.00
C GLN A 445 7.38 -4.75 -19.83
N VAL A 446 7.24 -4.00 -20.92
CA VAL A 446 6.59 -2.67 -20.89
C VAL A 446 5.13 -2.77 -20.45
N GLN A 447 4.40 -3.79 -20.92
CA GLN A 447 3.02 -4.07 -20.50
C GLN A 447 2.91 -4.49 -19.03
N LEU A 448 3.93 -5.18 -18.48
CA LEU A 448 3.99 -5.46 -17.05
C LEU A 448 4.13 -4.17 -16.22
N LEU A 449 4.96 -3.23 -16.67
CA LEU A 449 5.14 -1.93 -16.01
C LEU A 449 3.88 -1.06 -16.11
N PHE A 450 3.17 -1.13 -17.24
CA PHE A 450 1.85 -0.54 -17.39
C PHE A 450 0.88 -1.07 -16.33
N PHE A 451 0.79 -2.40 -16.19
CA PHE A 451 -0.05 -3.04 -15.18
C PHE A 451 0.32 -2.63 -13.75
N LEU A 452 1.62 -2.64 -13.43
CA LEU A 452 2.14 -2.17 -12.16
C LEU A 452 1.70 -0.73 -11.88
N SER A 453 1.88 0.17 -12.86
CA SER A 453 1.56 1.59 -12.73
C SER A 453 0.07 1.85 -12.52
N ILE A 454 -0.81 1.30 -13.35
CA ILE A 454 -2.26 1.55 -13.22
C ILE A 454 -2.84 0.91 -11.94
N SER A 455 -2.30 -0.25 -11.54
CA SER A 455 -2.65 -0.88 -10.26
C SER A 455 -2.25 0.00 -9.08
N ALA A 456 -1.05 0.59 -9.13
CA ALA A 456 -0.58 1.49 -8.08
C ALA A 456 -1.33 2.83 -8.06
N LEU A 457 -1.58 3.44 -9.23
CA LEU A 457 -2.38 4.67 -9.34
C LEU A 457 -3.81 4.47 -8.82
N GLY A 458 -4.40 3.30 -9.05
CA GLY A 458 -5.68 2.94 -8.44
C GLY A 458 -5.57 2.89 -6.91
N ARG A 459 -4.60 2.16 -6.36
CA ARG A 459 -4.42 2.03 -4.90
C ARG A 459 -4.03 3.34 -4.20
N MET A 460 -3.47 4.30 -4.94
CA MET A 460 -3.20 5.65 -4.44
C MET A 460 -4.46 6.41 -4.02
N THR A 461 -5.67 5.99 -4.41
CA THR A 461 -6.92 6.59 -3.92
C THR A 461 -6.99 6.60 -2.39
N TYR A 462 -6.49 5.55 -1.74
CA TYR A 462 -6.42 5.47 -0.28
C TYR A 462 -5.58 6.61 0.32
N TYR A 463 -4.36 6.82 -0.20
CA TYR A 463 -3.50 7.91 0.25
C TYR A 463 -4.09 9.28 -0.12
N VAL A 464 -4.64 9.40 -1.33
CA VAL A 464 -5.22 10.66 -1.81
C VAL A 464 -6.39 11.10 -0.92
N ASN A 465 -7.20 10.15 -0.46
CA ASN A 465 -8.29 10.48 0.46
C ASN A 465 -7.77 10.84 1.86
N ARG A 466 -6.76 10.09 2.35
CA ARG A 466 -6.14 10.30 3.66
C ARG A 466 -4.61 10.41 3.56
N PRO A 467 -4.07 11.60 3.22
CA PRO A 467 -2.64 11.84 2.98
C PRO A 467 -1.75 11.84 4.25
N SER A 468 -1.99 10.88 5.15
CA SER A 468 -1.04 10.55 6.22
C SER A 468 0.22 9.93 5.62
N TYR A 469 1.38 10.31 6.15
CA TYR A 469 2.69 9.96 5.58
C TYR A 469 2.86 8.45 5.31
N HIS A 470 2.55 7.59 6.29
CA HIS A 470 2.70 6.13 6.16
C HIS A 470 1.63 5.46 5.27
N ASN A 471 0.56 6.16 4.91
CA ASN A 471 -0.42 5.61 3.97
C ASN A 471 0.17 5.49 2.56
N LEU A 472 1.22 6.27 2.24
CA LEU A 472 1.92 6.20 0.96
C LEU A 472 2.63 4.86 0.77
N ASP A 473 2.90 4.15 1.87
CA ASP A 473 3.47 2.81 1.80
C ASP A 473 2.58 1.85 1.01
N CYS A 474 1.30 2.19 0.79
CA CYS A 474 0.33 1.39 0.04
C CYS A 474 0.81 1.00 -1.36
N VAL A 475 1.77 1.74 -1.92
CA VAL A 475 2.34 1.54 -3.26
C VAL A 475 3.87 1.48 -3.28
N SER A 476 4.52 1.52 -2.12
CA SER A 476 5.98 1.61 -1.98
C SER A 476 6.74 0.52 -2.75
N LEU A 477 6.35 -0.76 -2.62
CA LEU A 477 6.99 -1.87 -3.36
C LEU A 477 6.89 -1.69 -4.88
N SER A 478 5.73 -1.22 -5.36
CA SER A 478 5.52 -0.94 -6.78
C SER A 478 6.40 0.21 -7.25
N ALA A 479 6.52 1.26 -6.44
CA ALA A 479 7.40 2.39 -6.73
C ALA A 479 8.86 1.94 -6.81
N VAL A 480 9.36 1.18 -5.83
CA VAL A 480 10.75 0.69 -5.82
C VAL A 480 11.06 -0.20 -7.02
N ILE A 481 10.16 -1.10 -7.41
CA ILE A 481 10.33 -1.95 -8.61
C ILE A 481 10.46 -1.07 -9.87
N LEU A 482 9.59 -0.07 -10.02
CA LEU A 482 9.60 0.81 -11.19
C LEU A 482 10.83 1.75 -11.19
N LEU A 483 11.23 2.27 -10.02
CA LEU A 483 12.46 3.04 -9.85
C LEU A 483 13.69 2.22 -10.21
N ALA A 484 13.80 0.98 -9.73
CA ALA A 484 14.91 0.08 -10.06
C ALA A 484 14.94 -0.23 -11.56
N TYR A 485 13.77 -0.48 -12.17
CA TYR A 485 13.68 -0.71 -13.61
C TYR A 485 14.14 0.50 -14.43
N LEU A 486 13.62 1.70 -14.14
CA LEU A 486 13.99 2.94 -14.84
C LEU A 486 15.43 3.36 -14.55
N GLY A 487 15.90 3.08 -13.32
CA GLY A 487 17.26 3.32 -12.86
C GLY A 487 18.33 2.70 -13.75
N GLN A 488 18.02 1.58 -14.41
CA GLN A 488 18.93 0.93 -15.36
C GLN A 488 19.35 1.87 -16.49
N ARG A 489 18.44 2.73 -16.96
CA ARG A 489 18.76 3.73 -18.00
C ARG A 489 19.79 4.74 -17.51
N GLY A 490 19.72 5.10 -16.23
CA GLY A 490 20.71 5.96 -15.56
C GLY A 490 22.05 5.27 -15.40
N MET A 491 22.04 4.00 -14.99
CA MET A 491 23.27 3.19 -14.90
C MET A 491 23.96 3.08 -16.26
N THR A 492 23.23 2.76 -17.33
CA THR A 492 23.78 2.74 -18.70
C THR A 492 24.31 4.11 -19.12
N PHE A 493 23.57 5.19 -18.82
CA PHE A 493 24.01 6.56 -19.09
C PHE A 493 25.35 6.87 -18.41
N VAL A 494 25.53 6.43 -17.16
CA VAL A 494 26.76 6.54 -16.38
C VAL A 494 27.88 5.69 -16.96
N LYS A 495 27.58 4.45 -17.32
CA LYS A 495 28.57 3.47 -17.78
C LYS A 495 29.19 3.85 -19.11
N GLU A 496 28.34 4.27 -20.04
CA GLU A 496 28.72 4.64 -21.41
C GLU A 496 29.23 6.09 -21.52
N ARG A 497 29.32 6.82 -20.41
CA ARG A 497 29.78 8.22 -20.38
C ARG A 497 29.00 9.14 -21.32
N LYS A 498 27.69 8.91 -21.43
CA LYS A 498 26.81 9.62 -22.39
C LYS A 498 26.78 11.14 -22.19
N TRP A 499 27.00 11.62 -20.97
CA TRP A 499 27.15 13.06 -20.67
C TRP A 499 28.39 13.71 -21.34
N LYS A 500 29.26 12.94 -21.99
CA LYS A 500 30.36 13.47 -22.80
C LYS A 500 30.02 13.58 -24.28
N HIS A 501 28.91 12.98 -24.71
CA HIS A 501 28.52 12.81 -26.11
C HIS A 501 27.13 13.39 -26.39
N TRP A 502 26.88 14.61 -25.91
CA TRP A 502 25.57 15.27 -26.03
C TRP A 502 25.14 15.48 -27.48
N GLU A 503 26.09 15.68 -28.38
CA GLU A 503 25.88 15.81 -29.82
C GLU A 503 25.34 14.54 -30.49
N GLU A 504 25.49 13.39 -29.84
CA GLU A 504 25.05 12.09 -30.36
C GLU A 504 23.65 11.70 -29.86
N MET A 505 23.15 12.40 -28.82
CA MET A 505 21.87 12.10 -28.18
C MET A 505 20.71 12.90 -28.78
N ASP A 506 19.55 12.26 -28.85
CA ASP A 506 18.27 12.94 -29.04
C ASP A 506 17.66 13.35 -27.69
N LEU A 507 16.57 14.13 -27.74
CA LEU A 507 15.88 14.62 -26.55
C LEU A 507 15.46 13.48 -25.62
N ALA A 508 14.89 12.41 -26.19
CA ALA A 508 14.45 11.25 -25.44
C ALA A 508 15.62 10.52 -24.80
N GLY A 509 16.78 10.42 -25.46
CA GLY A 509 17.99 9.91 -24.84
C GLY A 509 18.37 10.68 -23.58
N VAL A 510 18.34 12.02 -23.64
CA VAL A 510 18.70 12.89 -22.51
C VAL A 510 17.69 12.77 -21.38
N VAL A 511 16.40 12.86 -21.69
CA VAL A 511 15.32 12.73 -20.70
C VAL A 511 15.36 11.36 -20.03
N ASN A 512 15.48 10.28 -20.80
CA ASN A 512 15.57 8.93 -20.27
C ASN A 512 16.83 8.69 -19.42
N GLY A 513 17.98 9.24 -19.83
CA GLY A 513 19.21 9.17 -19.04
C GLY A 513 19.07 9.93 -17.72
N THR A 514 18.51 11.13 -17.75
CA THR A 514 18.33 11.98 -16.57
C THR A 514 17.31 11.42 -15.60
N LEU A 515 16.15 10.98 -16.09
CA LEU A 515 15.14 10.30 -15.27
C LEU A 515 15.71 9.02 -14.68
N GLY A 516 16.47 8.24 -15.46
CA GLY A 516 17.13 7.04 -14.98
C GLY A 516 18.15 7.34 -13.87
N LEU A 517 18.92 8.42 -13.97
CA LEU A 517 19.83 8.86 -12.90
C LEU A 517 19.07 9.19 -11.62
N ALA A 518 17.98 9.96 -11.73
CA ALA A 518 17.14 10.31 -10.59
C ALA A 518 16.51 9.06 -9.94
N CYS A 519 16.07 8.09 -10.75
CA CYS A 519 15.51 6.83 -10.23
C CYS A 519 16.57 5.98 -9.52
N ALA A 520 17.78 5.87 -10.08
CA ALA A 520 18.89 5.16 -9.45
C ALA A 520 19.33 5.84 -8.13
N ALA A 521 19.36 7.17 -8.11
CA ALA A 521 19.62 7.94 -6.90
C ALA A 521 18.55 7.74 -5.82
N ALA A 522 17.26 7.68 -6.20
CA ALA A 522 16.17 7.40 -5.27
C ALA A 522 16.26 5.98 -4.68
N VAL A 523 16.57 4.97 -5.49
CA VAL A 523 16.80 3.59 -5.00
C VAL A 523 17.98 3.56 -4.02
N LEU A 524 19.07 4.26 -4.32
CA LEU A 524 20.22 4.37 -3.43
C LEU A 524 19.84 5.07 -2.12
N ALA A 525 19.14 6.21 -2.18
CA ALA A 525 18.66 6.94 -1.01
C ALA A 525 17.81 6.05 -0.09
N MET A 526 16.84 5.33 -0.65
CA MET A 526 15.99 4.41 0.13
C MET A 526 16.80 3.24 0.70
N SER A 527 17.77 2.71 -0.06
CA SER A 527 18.64 1.63 0.42
C SER A 527 19.48 2.08 1.62
N THR A 528 20.12 3.24 1.50
CA THR A 528 20.96 3.82 2.55
C THR A 528 20.11 4.22 3.75
N GLY A 529 18.94 4.81 3.51
CA GLY A 529 17.96 5.10 4.56
C GLY A 529 17.51 3.84 5.32
N THR A 530 17.32 2.72 4.62
CA THR A 530 17.01 1.42 5.26
C THR A 530 18.11 0.98 6.21
N VAL A 531 19.37 1.03 5.76
CA VAL A 531 20.51 0.59 6.58
C VAL A 531 20.71 1.49 7.80
N LEU A 532 20.64 2.81 7.61
CA LEU A 532 20.78 3.78 8.69
C LEU A 532 19.70 3.60 9.75
N GLN A 533 18.44 3.51 9.32
CA GLN A 533 17.30 3.46 10.23
C GLN A 533 17.10 2.10 10.89
N PHE A 534 17.47 1.00 10.22
CA PHE A 534 17.33 -0.33 10.79
C PHE A 534 18.02 -0.46 12.14
N SER A 535 19.20 0.15 12.29
CA SER A 535 19.96 0.13 13.57
C SER A 535 19.26 0.86 14.72
N GLN A 536 18.45 1.88 14.41
CA GLN A 536 17.70 2.65 15.41
C GLN A 536 16.42 1.90 15.78
N ASN A 537 15.71 1.38 14.78
CA ASN A 537 14.46 0.65 14.98
C ASN A 537 14.68 -0.72 15.65
N SER A 538 15.83 -1.37 15.43
CA SER A 538 16.09 -2.70 16.01
C SER A 538 16.01 -2.69 17.54
N LYS A 539 16.48 -1.63 18.20
CA LYS A 539 16.37 -1.47 19.66
C LYS A 539 14.92 -1.33 20.14
N ILE A 540 14.10 -0.58 19.39
CA ILE A 540 12.68 -0.43 19.69
C ILE A 540 11.97 -1.79 19.60
N LYS A 541 12.45 -2.66 18.68
CA LYS A 541 11.82 -3.95 18.43
C LYS A 541 12.09 -5.03 19.47
N GLU A 542 13.15 -4.90 20.26
CA GLU A 542 13.49 -5.89 21.30
C GLU A 542 12.32 -6.14 22.27
N ASN A 543 11.58 -5.10 22.66
CA ASN A 543 10.46 -5.22 23.58
C ASN A 543 9.25 -5.95 22.99
N TYR A 544 8.99 -5.86 21.67
CA TYR A 544 7.90 -6.61 21.05
C TYR A 544 8.10 -8.12 21.09
N HIS A 545 9.35 -8.57 21.25
CA HIS A 545 9.71 -9.97 21.37
C HIS A 545 9.77 -10.45 22.83
N ASN A 546 9.55 -9.56 23.81
CA ASN A 546 9.42 -9.96 25.21
C ASN A 546 8.05 -10.57 25.48
N VAL A 547 7.92 -11.88 25.22
CA VAL A 547 6.68 -12.63 25.39
C VAL A 547 6.48 -13.09 26.83
N GLY A 548 7.55 -13.27 27.61
CA GLY A 548 7.45 -13.79 28.97
C GLY A 548 6.72 -12.85 29.93
N GLU A 549 6.90 -11.54 29.76
CA GLU A 549 6.16 -10.53 30.53
C GLU A 549 4.66 -10.53 30.18
N LEU A 550 4.34 -10.62 28.89
CA LEU A 550 2.94 -10.71 28.44
C LEU A 550 2.26 -11.98 28.94
N GLU A 551 2.94 -13.13 28.90
CA GLU A 551 2.42 -14.37 29.46
C GLU A 551 2.15 -14.26 30.95
N ALA A 552 3.08 -13.69 31.72
CA ALA A 552 2.90 -13.49 33.16
C ALA A 552 1.70 -12.58 33.46
N PHE A 553 1.55 -11.48 32.73
CA PHE A 553 0.41 -10.57 32.86
C PHE A 553 -0.92 -11.25 32.52
N VAL A 554 -0.96 -12.03 31.44
CA VAL A 554 -2.16 -12.77 31.05
C VAL A 554 -2.53 -13.83 32.10
N GLN A 555 -1.55 -14.48 32.73
CA GLN A 555 -1.81 -15.41 33.85
C GLN A 555 -2.33 -14.69 35.09
N GLU A 556 -1.86 -13.49 35.41
CA GLU A 556 -2.39 -12.68 36.52
C GLU A 556 -3.89 -12.40 36.33
N ILE A 557 -4.33 -12.09 35.11
CA ILE A 557 -5.75 -11.94 34.79
C ILE A 557 -6.49 -13.26 35.04
N ALA A 558 -5.93 -14.40 34.63
CA ALA A 558 -6.56 -15.71 34.78
C ALA A 558 -6.74 -16.18 36.24
N GLU A 559 -5.91 -15.68 37.15
CA GLU A 559 -6.01 -15.99 38.59
C GLU A 559 -7.19 -15.29 39.26
N VAL A 560 -7.67 -14.17 38.70
CA VAL A 560 -8.70 -13.31 39.29
C VAL A 560 -10.00 -13.34 38.51
N VAL A 561 -9.93 -13.22 37.19
CA VAL A 561 -11.10 -13.13 36.30
C VAL A 561 -11.56 -14.54 35.92
N PRO A 562 -12.82 -14.92 36.15
CA PRO A 562 -13.32 -16.23 35.71
C PRO A 562 -13.35 -16.37 34.18
N GLU A 563 -13.07 -17.57 33.66
CA GLU A 563 -13.00 -17.87 32.21
C GLU A 563 -14.24 -17.46 31.41
N ASN A 564 -15.43 -17.54 31.99
CA ASN A 564 -16.70 -17.21 31.32
C ASN A 564 -17.15 -15.75 31.56
N THR A 565 -16.23 -14.87 31.97
CA THR A 565 -16.54 -13.44 32.15
C THR A 565 -16.78 -12.78 30.81
N HIS A 566 -17.83 -11.96 30.71
CA HIS A 566 -18.18 -11.23 29.50
C HIS A 566 -17.15 -10.13 29.24
N GLY A 567 -16.37 -10.31 28.17
CA GLY A 567 -15.26 -9.45 27.78
C GLY A 567 -15.58 -8.64 26.53
N PHE A 568 -15.30 -7.33 26.53
CA PHE A 568 -15.41 -6.48 25.34
C PHE A 568 -14.35 -5.37 25.35
N GLY A 569 -14.13 -4.74 24.20
CA GLY A 569 -13.30 -3.55 24.10
C GLY A 569 -11.92 -3.80 23.51
N LEU A 570 -11.16 -2.71 23.38
CA LEU A 570 -9.79 -2.71 22.88
C LEU A 570 -8.94 -3.73 23.64
N ASN A 571 -8.22 -4.55 22.87
CA ASN A 571 -7.25 -5.54 23.34
C ASN A 571 -7.82 -6.72 24.14
N VAL A 572 -9.14 -6.81 24.34
CA VAL A 572 -9.75 -7.91 25.11
C VAL A 572 -9.75 -9.21 24.31
N ALA A 573 -10.07 -9.17 23.02
CA ALA A 573 -10.01 -10.34 22.15
C ALA A 573 -8.60 -10.95 22.10
N GLU A 574 -7.58 -10.08 22.09
CA GLU A 574 -6.17 -10.44 22.13
C GLU A 574 -5.83 -11.20 23.41
N ILE A 575 -6.14 -10.63 24.58
CA ILE A 575 -5.90 -11.27 25.89
C ILE A 575 -6.68 -12.58 26.02
N TYR A 576 -7.97 -12.56 25.68
CA TYR A 576 -8.82 -13.75 25.77
C TYR A 576 -8.33 -14.87 24.86
N SER A 577 -7.86 -14.54 23.65
CA SER A 577 -7.31 -15.55 22.75
C SER A 577 -6.03 -16.21 23.28
N LEU A 578 -5.19 -15.46 24.02
CA LEU A 578 -3.98 -15.99 24.67
C LEU A 578 -4.34 -16.94 25.83
N LEU A 579 -5.48 -16.70 26.48
CA LEU A 579 -6.06 -17.60 27.49
C LEU A 579 -6.87 -18.75 26.88
N HIS A 580 -7.08 -18.73 25.56
CA HIS A 580 -8.01 -19.62 24.86
C HIS A 580 -9.47 -19.49 25.33
N TRP A 581 -9.86 -18.31 25.81
CA TRP A 581 -11.19 -18.01 26.32
C TRP A 581 -12.10 -17.38 25.26
N ASN A 582 -13.40 -17.60 25.39
CA ASN A 582 -14.39 -16.93 24.56
C ASN A 582 -14.83 -15.62 25.22
N THR A 583 -14.88 -14.51 24.46
CA THR A 583 -15.24 -13.18 24.98
C THR A 583 -16.67 -13.09 25.49
N GLN A 584 -17.57 -13.98 25.07
CA GLN A 584 -19.02 -13.96 25.33
C GLN A 584 -19.77 -12.74 24.77
N CYS A 585 -19.09 -11.60 24.60
CA CYS A 585 -19.56 -10.45 23.87
C CYS A 585 -18.82 -10.35 22.53
N PHE A 586 -19.57 -10.19 21.45
CA PHE A 586 -19.06 -10.06 20.10
C PHE A 586 -19.57 -8.77 19.47
N THR A 587 -18.62 -7.94 19.06
CA THR A 587 -18.87 -6.64 18.44
C THR A 587 -17.96 -6.49 17.23
N MET A 588 -18.18 -5.43 16.45
CA MET A 588 -17.19 -4.96 15.50
C MET A 588 -15.90 -4.55 16.23
N ASP A 589 -14.85 -4.28 15.46
CA ASP A 589 -13.57 -3.82 15.99
C ASP A 589 -13.78 -2.50 16.78
N PHE A 590 -13.50 -2.48 18.09
CA PHE A 590 -13.78 -1.32 18.96
C PHE A 590 -13.05 -0.05 18.52
N SER A 591 -11.89 -0.21 17.89
CA SER A 591 -11.11 0.87 17.29
C SER A 591 -11.88 1.64 16.22
N ASP A 592 -12.80 0.96 15.52
CA ASP A 592 -13.54 1.49 14.39
C ASP A 592 -15.04 1.71 14.72
N MET A 593 -15.39 1.69 16.01
CA MET A 593 -16.77 1.76 16.52
C MET A 593 -17.56 2.99 16.03
N ALA A 594 -16.87 4.06 15.65
CA ALA A 594 -17.51 5.26 15.08
C ALA A 594 -18.20 5.02 13.72
N VAL A 595 -17.87 3.92 13.03
CA VAL A 595 -18.44 3.57 11.72
C VAL A 595 -19.82 2.91 11.87
N ILE A 596 -20.00 2.06 12.88
CA ILE A 596 -21.28 1.38 13.19
C ILE A 596 -21.50 1.40 14.71
N PRO A 597 -21.95 2.54 15.27
CA PRO A 597 -22.22 2.66 16.69
C PRO A 597 -23.31 1.69 17.20
N GLU A 598 -24.17 1.19 16.31
CA GLU A 598 -25.21 0.20 16.62
C GLU A 598 -24.64 -1.09 17.25
N SER A 599 -23.36 -1.40 17.00
CA SER A 599 -22.68 -2.52 17.66
C SER A 599 -22.60 -2.35 19.20
N LEU A 600 -22.67 -1.12 19.73
CA LEU A 600 -22.73 -0.85 21.17
C LEU A 600 -24.10 -1.16 21.78
N GLN A 601 -25.18 -1.02 21.00
CA GLN A 601 -26.52 -1.43 21.42
C GLN A 601 -26.59 -2.95 21.52
N GLU A 602 -26.06 -3.67 20.53
CA GLU A 602 -25.93 -5.13 20.58
C GLU A 602 -25.05 -5.60 21.75
N LEU A 603 -24.02 -4.84 22.12
CA LEU A 603 -23.20 -5.14 23.30
C LEU A 603 -24.03 -5.04 24.59
N GLN A 604 -24.81 -3.96 24.75
CA GLN A 604 -25.72 -3.83 25.89
C GLN A 604 -26.73 -4.98 25.93
N GLU A 605 -27.33 -5.33 24.79
CA GLU A 605 -28.29 -6.42 24.69
C GLU A 605 -27.66 -7.75 25.12
N GLN A 606 -26.47 -8.09 24.62
CA GLN A 606 -25.73 -9.29 25.01
C GLN A 606 -25.49 -9.36 26.52
N LEU A 607 -25.05 -8.25 27.12
CA LEU A 607 -24.81 -8.17 28.57
C LEU A 607 -26.10 -8.26 29.40
N THR A 608 -27.20 -7.72 28.88
CA THR A 608 -28.51 -7.72 29.54
C THR A 608 -29.17 -9.09 29.47
N GLU A 609 -29.19 -9.72 28.29
CA GLU A 609 -29.75 -11.06 28.08
C GLU A 609 -29.02 -12.13 28.87
N ALA A 610 -27.69 -12.02 28.96
CA ALA A 610 -26.87 -12.94 29.75
C ALA A 610 -27.00 -12.72 31.27
N ASP A 611 -27.67 -11.64 31.71
CA ASP A 611 -27.68 -11.18 33.10
C ASP A 611 -26.26 -11.16 33.68
N ALA A 612 -25.30 -10.62 32.92
CA ALA A 612 -23.88 -10.84 33.17
C ALA A 612 -23.47 -10.37 34.59
N PRO A 613 -22.99 -11.27 35.47
CA PRO A 613 -22.64 -10.89 36.83
C PRO A 613 -21.30 -10.13 36.90
N TYR A 614 -20.44 -10.38 35.91
CA TYR A 614 -19.11 -9.81 35.80
C TYR A 614 -18.80 -9.44 34.36
N VAL A 615 -18.02 -8.38 34.21
CA VAL A 615 -17.60 -7.83 32.92
C VAL A 615 -16.11 -7.51 32.95
N PHE A 616 -15.41 -7.76 31.84
CA PHE A 616 -14.00 -7.40 31.67
C PHE A 616 -13.83 -6.49 30.44
N THR A 617 -13.12 -5.39 30.61
CA THR A 617 -12.82 -4.45 29.51
C THR A 617 -11.49 -3.75 29.71
N SER A 618 -11.10 -2.88 28.78
CA SER A 618 -9.97 -1.96 28.96
C SER A 618 -10.45 -0.54 29.20
N ARG A 619 -9.70 0.22 30.00
CA ARG A 619 -9.98 1.62 30.34
C ARG A 619 -10.16 2.47 29.09
N SER A 620 -9.32 2.26 28.06
CA SER A 620 -9.42 3.00 26.80
C SER A 620 -10.68 2.72 26.00
N SER A 621 -11.41 1.64 26.30
CA SER A 621 -12.68 1.31 25.63
C SER A 621 -13.83 2.18 26.10
N LEU A 622 -13.84 2.60 27.36
CA LEU A 622 -14.97 3.33 27.95
C LEU A 622 -15.18 4.71 27.30
N PRO A 623 -14.14 5.54 27.07
CA PRO A 623 -14.32 6.80 26.34
C PRO A 623 -14.76 6.61 24.89
N ILE A 624 -14.43 5.47 24.26
CA ILE A 624 -14.91 5.14 22.91
C ILE A 624 -16.40 4.82 22.97
N TRP A 625 -16.84 4.04 23.96
CA TRP A 625 -18.26 3.76 24.17
C TRP A 625 -19.02 5.07 24.44
N GLU A 626 -18.62 5.84 25.45
CA GLU A 626 -19.26 7.10 25.84
C GLU A 626 -19.40 8.08 24.65
N ARG A 627 -18.37 8.19 23.81
CA ARG A 627 -18.39 9.10 22.66
C ARG A 627 -19.38 8.67 21.57
N ASN A 628 -19.48 7.37 21.30
CA ASN A 628 -20.26 6.85 20.16
C ASN A 628 -21.69 6.49 20.54
N ASP A 629 -21.94 6.11 21.80
CA ASP A 629 -23.27 5.85 22.34
C ASP A 629 -23.34 6.19 23.85
N PRO A 630 -23.57 7.46 24.19
CA PRO A 630 -23.62 7.92 25.58
C PRO A 630 -24.76 7.28 26.39
N GLU A 631 -25.87 6.92 25.75
CA GLU A 631 -27.06 6.38 26.42
C GLU A 631 -26.77 4.98 26.98
N THR A 632 -26.23 4.10 26.14
CA THR A 632 -25.90 2.73 26.55
C THR A 632 -24.66 2.69 27.47
N TYR A 633 -23.74 3.65 27.33
CA TYR A 633 -22.66 3.85 28.30
C TYR A 633 -23.16 4.28 29.69
N GLN A 634 -24.16 5.17 29.74
CA GLN A 634 -24.76 5.56 31.02
C GLN A 634 -25.41 4.36 31.70
N TRP A 635 -26.14 3.52 30.97
CA TRP A 635 -26.67 2.26 31.48
C TRP A 635 -25.57 1.36 32.06
N PHE A 636 -24.44 1.22 31.37
CA PHE A 636 -23.31 0.41 31.85
C PHE A 636 -22.78 0.95 33.18
N SER A 637 -22.57 2.26 33.25
CA SER A 637 -22.09 2.97 34.45
C SER A 637 -23.06 2.86 35.63
N GLU A 638 -24.36 2.79 35.37
CA GLU A 638 -25.40 2.59 36.39
C GLU A 638 -25.48 1.13 36.86
N THR A 639 -25.25 0.17 35.97
CA THR A 639 -25.44 -1.29 36.22
C THR A 639 -24.22 -1.96 36.87
N TYR A 640 -23.01 -1.51 36.53
CA TYR A 640 -21.76 -2.15 36.95
C TYR A 640 -20.91 -1.21 37.80
N GLU A 641 -20.15 -1.77 38.74
CA GLU A 641 -19.13 -1.05 39.50
C GLU A 641 -17.76 -1.74 39.35
N LEU A 642 -16.71 -0.94 39.35
CA LEU A 642 -15.34 -1.41 39.19
C LEU A 642 -14.92 -2.21 40.44
N ASP A 643 -14.53 -3.46 40.24
CA ASP A 643 -14.09 -4.37 41.31
C ASP A 643 -12.56 -4.41 41.40
N GLN A 644 -11.87 -4.59 40.26
CA GLN A 644 -10.41 -4.68 40.21
C GLN A 644 -9.84 -4.11 38.90
N THR A 645 -8.59 -3.66 38.94
CA THR A 645 -7.82 -3.20 37.77
C THR A 645 -6.50 -3.95 37.62
N PHE A 646 -6.03 -4.06 36.38
CA PHE A 646 -4.79 -4.72 35.98
C PHE A 646 -4.00 -3.77 35.06
N PRO A 647 -3.07 -2.97 35.61
CA PRO A 647 -2.26 -2.05 34.81
C PRO A 647 -1.20 -2.79 34.00
N TYR A 648 -1.04 -2.44 32.72
CA TYR A 648 -0.01 -3.00 31.85
C TYR A 648 0.49 -1.95 30.84
N TYR A 649 1.73 -1.48 31.04
CA TYR A 649 2.31 -0.37 30.29
C TYR A 649 1.43 0.90 30.34
N GLU A 650 0.96 1.41 29.19
CA GLU A 650 0.09 2.59 29.10
C GLU A 650 -1.41 2.26 29.23
N GLU A 651 -1.75 0.97 29.24
CA GLU A 651 -3.13 0.50 29.29
C GLU A 651 -3.50 -0.01 30.69
N GLU A 652 -4.79 -0.03 31.00
CA GLU A 652 -5.34 -0.62 32.21
C GLU A 652 -6.55 -1.48 31.85
N PHE A 653 -6.50 -2.76 32.23
CA PHE A 653 -7.65 -3.64 32.10
C PHE A 653 -8.48 -3.60 33.37
N GLN A 654 -9.79 -3.71 33.24
CA GLN A 654 -10.75 -3.38 34.28
C GLN A 654 -11.78 -4.51 34.38
N PHE A 655 -11.96 -5.01 35.61
CA PHE A 655 -12.91 -6.04 35.96
C PHE A 655 -14.03 -5.43 36.80
N TYR A 656 -15.25 -5.59 36.32
CA TYR A 656 -16.47 -4.99 36.84
C TYR A 656 -17.39 -6.07 37.40
N ARG A 657 -18.08 -5.74 38.48
CA ARG A 657 -19.16 -6.55 39.04
C ARG A 657 -20.48 -5.82 38.91
N LYS A 658 -21.56 -6.57 38.73
CA LYS A 658 -22.92 -6.01 38.72
C LYS A 658 -23.28 -5.50 40.12
N LYS A 659 -23.93 -4.34 40.20
CA LYS A 659 -24.35 -3.69 41.47
C LYS A 659 -25.51 -4.38 42.16
#